data_AF-A0A3Q9BUR5-F1
#
_entry.id   AF-A0A3Q9BUR5-F1
#
_cell.length_a   1.000
_cell.length_b   1.000
_cell.length_c   1.000
_cell.angle_alpha   90.00
_cell.angle_beta   90.00
_cell.angle_gamma   90.00
#
_symmetry.space_group_name_H-M   'P 1'
#
loop_
_entity.id
_entity.type
_entity.pdbx_description
1 polymer ?
#
loop_
_entity_poly.entity_id
_entity_poly.type
_entity_poly.pdbx_seq_one_letter_code
_entity_poly.pdbx_strand_id
1 'polypeptide(L)'
;MSEVADRQDGGQQEDGGSFVAVIGLACRYPGASNPEEFWHNLVQGLETVTRFPCRPVPGPAGQADAGEYVPARGLLKDPEWFDAGYFGFSPREARIISPQHRIFLECAVEALEDAGCDPERFPGAVGVYAGSTDTSYANIVRSRRDELPLVTDMEILVGNAPDYLASRVAYKIGLRGPAVVVQAACATSLVAVHTAAQALLAGDCDVALAGGVAVHVPAKASPYIVGGILSQDGTCRAFDAEAGGTVGGDGVGIVVLKRLSEAIRDGDSIRAVLRGSAVNNDGANRIGYTAPSMEGQAAVIREAQLVSGVDAATVGYVEAHGTATPLGDPIEIAALTKAFRQDTDRRGFCQIGSVKTNIGHTDAAAGVAGLIKTVLTLQHGVIAPSLNFTAPNPHIDFEASPFVVATGTREWRTDEGIPRRAGVSSFGIGGTNAHVLLEQAPEPTPTALVQPWQLLVLSARTPAALDAMTDRLVAHLRAHAGELPLADVAWTLQTGRREHACRRFAVVRDADDAIRILSGLDPGRLVDYAERGPTRPVALVFPGTIDSSRTRDLRATQPVFLRAFEECLSVVGAEDVPAELDILATELALARLWQSWGVRPAAVAGSGAGAVVADVVAGVCTVEEAVRRTVTGATVELRTPRIPVLEQAPGPAEATDHLWMPVLPESGRQDALPALLDAAGRLWLAETTMRWEGLHAGVRQRRVPLPSYPFERQRYVVEPQPFVPPRTEVPATPSEGSVYQVVADLFAQTLGLEAVELDESFFDLGGDSLIATQLLSRARELFPTARLDAAVIYEAQTPAEFAELIDKQTAPAP
;
A
#
# COMPACT_ATOMS: atom_id res chain seq x y z
N MET A 1 -17.64 14.93 46.52
CA MET A 1 -17.95 16.20 45.81
C MET A 1 -16.94 17.28 46.16
N SER A 2 -15.65 17.00 46.01
CA SER A 2 -14.57 17.99 46.10
C SER A 2 -13.33 17.28 45.58
N GLU A 3 -13.13 17.33 44.26
CA GLU A 3 -11.86 17.00 43.59
C GLU A 3 -11.98 17.47 42.13
N VAL A 4 -12.00 18.80 41.98
CA VAL A 4 -11.76 19.50 40.71
C VAL A 4 -10.89 20.70 41.06
N ALA A 5 -9.60 20.46 41.30
CA ALA A 5 -8.56 21.49 41.35
C ALA A 5 -7.19 20.84 41.64
N ASP A 6 -6.64 20.08 40.69
CA ASP A 6 -5.18 19.94 40.57
C ASP A 6 -4.77 19.34 39.21
N ARG A 7 -4.99 20.12 38.14
CA ARG A 7 -4.43 19.85 36.80
C ARG A 7 -4.04 21.16 36.14
N GLN A 8 -3.07 21.86 36.72
CA GLN A 8 -2.36 22.96 36.07
C GLN A 8 -0.89 22.88 36.45
N ASP A 9 -0.19 21.89 35.90
CA ASP A 9 1.19 22.04 35.41
C ASP A 9 1.63 20.74 34.72
N GLY A 10 1.79 20.82 33.39
CA GLY A 10 2.17 19.70 32.53
C GLY A 10 1.97 20.08 31.09
N GLY A 11 3.06 20.30 30.35
CA GLY A 11 3.04 20.70 28.94
C GLY A 11 2.12 19.82 28.11
N GLN A 12 1.42 20.44 27.16
CA GLN A 12 0.50 19.80 26.23
C GLN A 12 1.15 18.58 25.56
N GLN A 13 0.87 17.40 26.11
CA GLN A 13 1.00 16.16 25.37
C GLN A 13 -0.18 16.18 24.39
N GLU A 14 0.07 16.59 23.13
CA GLU A 14 -0.92 16.45 22.05
C GLU A 14 -1.44 15.00 22.11
N ASP A 15 -2.77 14.84 22.19
CA ASP A 15 -3.41 13.56 22.43
C ASP A 15 -3.19 12.63 21.23
N GLY A 16 -2.09 11.87 21.24
CA GLY A 16 -1.67 11.02 20.12
C GLY A 16 -2.71 9.95 19.71
N GLY A 17 -3.81 9.80 20.47
CA GLY A 17 -4.97 9.00 20.09
C GLY A 17 -5.85 9.60 19.00
N SER A 18 -5.72 10.90 18.68
CA SER A 18 -6.56 11.57 17.67
C SER A 18 -5.98 11.59 16.26
N PHE A 19 -4.75 11.10 16.05
CA PHE A 19 -4.07 11.13 14.76
C PHE A 19 -3.80 9.74 14.19
N VAL A 20 -3.53 9.67 12.89
CA VAL A 20 -3.27 8.43 12.17
C VAL A 20 -1.84 8.45 11.61
N ALA A 21 -1.08 7.39 11.83
CA ALA A 21 0.23 7.17 11.24
C ALA A 21 0.11 6.41 9.92
N VAL A 22 0.90 6.80 8.92
CA VAL A 22 1.23 5.96 7.77
C VAL A 22 2.38 5.05 8.19
N ILE A 23 2.12 3.75 8.34
CA ILE A 23 3.10 2.78 8.84
C ILE A 23 3.70 1.89 7.75
N GLY A 24 3.10 1.87 6.56
CA GLY A 24 3.63 1.19 5.39
C GLY A 24 2.98 1.66 4.10
N LEU A 25 3.58 1.34 2.96
CA LEU A 25 3.05 1.68 1.64
C LEU A 25 3.58 0.75 0.54
N ALA A 26 2.85 0.66 -0.55
CA ALA A 26 3.29 0.00 -1.79
C ALA A 26 2.70 0.73 -2.99
N CYS A 27 3.46 0.79 -4.08
CA CYS A 27 2.98 1.35 -5.33
C CYS A 27 3.66 0.75 -6.55
N ARG A 28 2.94 0.76 -7.67
CA ARG A 28 3.49 0.52 -9.00
C ARG A 28 2.93 1.59 -9.94
N TYR A 29 3.84 2.32 -10.56
CA TYR A 29 3.56 3.45 -11.45
C TYR A 29 4.37 3.30 -12.74
N PRO A 30 4.08 4.08 -13.80
CA PRO A 30 4.89 4.09 -15.01
C PRO A 30 6.36 4.37 -14.66
N GLY A 31 7.23 3.46 -15.08
CA GLY A 31 8.67 3.50 -14.79
C GLY A 31 9.09 3.13 -13.36
N ALA A 32 8.18 2.74 -12.46
CA ALA A 32 8.50 2.40 -11.07
C ALA A 32 7.68 1.20 -10.55
N SER A 33 8.36 0.16 -10.08
CA SER A 33 7.74 -1.08 -9.59
C SER A 33 7.61 -1.13 -8.06
N ASN A 34 8.13 -0.13 -7.35
CA ASN A 34 8.14 0.00 -5.90
C ASN A 34 8.31 1.48 -5.49
N PRO A 35 8.10 1.82 -4.21
CA PRO A 35 8.26 3.18 -3.69
C PRO A 35 9.66 3.77 -3.87
N GLU A 36 10.72 2.96 -3.78
CA GLU A 36 12.12 3.41 -3.90
C GLU A 36 12.45 3.85 -5.33
N GLU A 37 12.07 3.06 -6.34
CA GLU A 37 12.16 3.42 -7.76
C GLU A 37 11.32 4.66 -8.06
N PHE A 38 10.12 4.75 -7.48
CA PHE A 38 9.26 5.90 -7.65
C PHE A 38 9.90 7.17 -7.09
N TRP A 39 10.44 7.11 -5.88
CA TRP A 39 11.18 8.21 -5.28
C TRP A 39 12.39 8.62 -6.11
N HIS A 40 13.19 7.65 -6.56
CA HIS A 40 14.35 7.91 -7.41
C HIS A 40 13.94 8.67 -8.69
N ASN A 41 12.88 8.20 -9.38
CA ASN A 41 12.39 8.85 -10.59
C ASN A 41 11.89 10.28 -10.33
N LEU A 42 11.20 10.52 -9.22
CA LEU A 42 10.72 11.85 -8.83
C LEU A 42 11.87 12.83 -8.60
N VAL A 43 12.88 12.44 -7.81
CA VAL A 43 14.03 13.28 -7.47
C VAL A 43 14.91 13.58 -8.68
N GLN A 44 15.00 12.64 -9.63
CA GLN A 44 15.69 12.85 -10.92
C GLN A 44 14.86 13.66 -11.93
N GLY A 45 13.60 13.96 -11.62
CA GLY A 45 12.71 14.70 -12.50
C GLY A 45 12.36 13.96 -13.79
N LEU A 46 12.18 12.63 -13.72
CA LEU A 46 11.86 11.81 -14.89
C LEU A 46 10.37 11.87 -15.25
N GLU A 47 10.10 12.09 -16.54
CA GLU A 47 8.79 11.86 -17.16
C GLU A 47 8.74 10.42 -17.69
N THR A 48 7.80 9.62 -17.18
CA THR A 48 7.69 8.18 -17.49
C THR A 48 6.49 7.86 -18.38
N VAL A 49 5.89 8.89 -18.96
CA VAL A 49 4.81 8.78 -19.96
C VAL A 49 5.38 8.21 -21.25
N THR A 50 4.77 7.14 -21.76
CA THR A 50 5.14 6.53 -23.04
C THR A 50 4.47 7.25 -24.19
N ARG A 51 5.21 7.60 -25.24
CA ARG A 51 4.69 8.22 -26.46
C ARG A 51 4.49 7.19 -27.58
N PHE A 52 3.41 7.33 -28.34
CA PHE A 52 3.04 6.47 -29.46
C PHE A 52 3.07 7.25 -30.78
N PRO A 53 3.17 6.59 -31.94
CA PRO A 53 2.91 7.23 -33.22
C PRO A 53 1.46 7.75 -33.27
N CYS A 54 1.26 8.97 -33.77
CA CYS A 54 -0.08 9.50 -33.99
C CYS A 54 -0.87 8.56 -34.90
N ARG A 55 -2.11 8.26 -34.51
CA ARG A 55 -3.05 7.48 -35.33
C ARG A 55 -4.35 8.27 -35.46
N PRO A 56 -4.98 8.29 -36.65
CA PRO A 56 -6.30 8.87 -36.80
C PRO A 56 -7.33 7.99 -36.06
N VAL A 57 -8.36 8.63 -35.51
CA VAL A 57 -9.55 7.92 -35.00
C VAL A 57 -10.35 7.40 -36.20
N PRO A 58 -10.63 6.08 -36.30
CA PRO A 58 -11.51 5.57 -37.34
C PRO A 58 -12.89 6.24 -37.20
N GLY A 59 -13.29 7.01 -38.21
CA GLY A 59 -14.63 7.56 -38.28
C GLY A 59 -15.69 6.48 -38.57
N PRO A 60 -16.99 6.80 -38.44
CA PRO A 60 -18.05 6.02 -39.05
C PRO A 60 -17.75 5.80 -40.53
N ALA A 61 -18.17 4.65 -41.09
CA ALA A 61 -17.80 4.22 -42.43
C ALA A 61 -17.97 5.35 -43.49
N GLY A 62 -16.86 5.86 -44.03
CA GLY A 62 -16.85 6.88 -45.08
C GLY A 62 -16.26 8.24 -44.71
N GLN A 63 -15.95 8.51 -43.44
CA GLN A 63 -15.27 9.75 -43.02
C GLN A 63 -13.83 9.47 -42.57
N ALA A 64 -12.86 10.14 -43.20
CA ALA A 64 -11.44 9.94 -42.96
C ALA A 64 -10.87 10.71 -41.75
N ASP A 65 -11.66 11.55 -41.07
CA ASP A 65 -11.21 12.34 -39.92
C ASP A 65 -12.33 12.50 -38.89
N ALA A 66 -12.29 11.71 -37.82
CA ALA A 66 -13.19 11.87 -36.65
C ALA A 66 -12.44 12.40 -35.39
N GLY A 67 -11.16 12.80 -35.54
CA GLY A 67 -10.29 13.29 -34.47
C GLY A 67 -8.97 12.54 -34.39
N GLU A 68 -8.05 13.05 -33.56
CA GLU A 68 -6.75 12.43 -33.30
C GLU A 68 -6.78 11.65 -31.97
N TYR A 69 -6.07 10.53 -31.90
CA TYR A 69 -5.76 9.91 -30.62
C TYR A 69 -4.67 10.69 -29.89
N VAL A 70 -4.77 10.82 -28.57
CA VAL A 70 -3.68 11.35 -27.74
C VAL A 70 -2.49 10.38 -27.84
N PRO A 71 -1.34 10.81 -28.38
CA PRO A 71 -0.23 9.93 -28.69
C PRO A 71 0.65 9.64 -27.45
N ALA A 72 0.07 9.57 -26.26
CA ALA A 72 0.82 9.34 -25.03
C ALA A 72 -0.04 8.70 -23.93
N ARG A 73 0.59 7.88 -23.08
CA ARG A 73 -0.01 7.29 -21.88
C ARG A 73 1.06 6.86 -20.88
N GLY A 74 0.82 7.09 -19.59
CA GLY A 74 1.58 6.44 -18.52
C GLY A 74 1.21 4.95 -18.47
N LEU A 75 2.14 4.06 -18.84
CA LEU A 75 1.89 2.62 -18.88
C LEU A 75 2.48 1.93 -17.67
N LEU A 76 1.69 1.06 -17.04
CA LEU A 76 2.23 0.11 -16.09
C LEU A 76 3.02 -0.97 -16.81
N LYS A 77 4.18 -1.35 -16.27
CA LYS A 77 4.97 -2.46 -16.79
C LYS A 77 4.29 -3.78 -16.47
N ASP A 78 4.18 -4.66 -17.46
CA ASP A 78 3.79 -6.06 -17.29
C ASP A 78 2.47 -6.29 -16.50
N PRO A 79 1.37 -5.56 -16.78
CA PRO A 79 0.14 -5.66 -15.99
C PRO A 79 -0.53 -7.04 -16.06
N GLU A 80 -0.19 -7.86 -17.05
CA GLU A 80 -0.70 -9.22 -17.21
C GLU A 80 0.01 -10.26 -16.34
N TRP A 81 1.09 -9.91 -15.64
CA TRP A 81 1.90 -10.84 -14.86
C TRP A 81 1.46 -10.89 -13.40
N PHE A 82 1.28 -12.10 -12.86
CA PHE A 82 0.72 -12.30 -11.52
C PHE A 82 1.08 -13.68 -10.93
N ASP A 83 1.23 -13.77 -9.61
CA ASP A 83 1.44 -15.05 -8.90
C ASP A 83 0.10 -15.69 -8.46
N ALA A 84 -0.55 -16.39 -9.38
CA ALA A 84 -1.81 -17.09 -9.09
C ALA A 84 -1.66 -18.16 -7.99
N GLY A 85 -0.51 -18.84 -7.95
CA GLY A 85 -0.24 -19.91 -6.98
C GLY A 85 -0.21 -19.38 -5.56
N TYR A 86 0.43 -18.23 -5.34
CA TYR A 86 0.51 -17.54 -4.05
C TYR A 86 -0.87 -17.29 -3.44
N PHE A 87 -1.84 -16.85 -4.24
CA PHE A 87 -3.21 -16.54 -3.80
C PHE A 87 -4.21 -17.69 -4.01
N GLY A 88 -3.74 -18.88 -4.41
CA GLY A 88 -4.61 -20.06 -4.61
C GLY A 88 -5.66 -19.86 -5.70
N PHE A 89 -5.31 -19.14 -6.77
CA PHE A 89 -6.12 -19.05 -7.98
C PHE A 89 -5.74 -20.17 -8.95
N SER A 90 -6.74 -20.73 -9.65
CA SER A 90 -6.45 -21.59 -10.80
C SER A 90 -5.97 -20.73 -11.99
N PRO A 91 -5.15 -21.27 -12.92
CA PRO A 91 -4.76 -20.54 -14.13
C PRO A 91 -5.94 -20.01 -14.94
N ARG A 92 -7.06 -20.76 -14.98
CA ARG A 92 -8.29 -20.33 -15.66
C ARG A 92 -8.90 -19.10 -15.00
N GLU A 93 -9.01 -19.12 -13.68
CA GLU A 93 -9.58 -18.04 -12.89
C GLU A 93 -8.72 -16.77 -13.00
N ALA A 94 -7.40 -16.90 -12.88
CA ALA A 94 -6.47 -15.77 -13.00
C ALA A 94 -6.54 -15.07 -14.36
N ARG A 95 -6.83 -15.80 -15.45
CA ARG A 95 -6.99 -15.23 -16.80
C ARG A 95 -8.21 -14.29 -16.91
N ILE A 96 -9.33 -14.63 -16.26
CA ILE A 96 -10.59 -13.87 -16.41
C ILE A 96 -10.73 -12.72 -15.39
N ILE A 97 -9.90 -12.73 -14.34
CA ILE A 97 -9.84 -11.64 -13.35
C ILE A 97 -9.11 -10.44 -13.94
N SER A 98 -9.68 -9.25 -13.73
CA SER A 98 -9.08 -7.98 -14.14
C SER A 98 -7.64 -7.85 -13.62
N PRO A 99 -6.67 -7.44 -14.45
CA PRO A 99 -5.34 -7.06 -14.00
C PRO A 99 -5.33 -6.13 -12.78
N GLN A 100 -6.30 -5.22 -12.68
CA GLN A 100 -6.44 -4.31 -11.54
C GLN A 100 -6.59 -5.04 -10.21
N HIS A 101 -7.45 -6.07 -10.17
CA HIS A 101 -7.69 -6.85 -8.95
C HIS A 101 -6.47 -7.68 -8.55
N ARG A 102 -5.74 -8.20 -9.55
CA ARG A 102 -4.53 -9.01 -9.35
C ARG A 102 -3.39 -8.16 -8.80
N ILE A 103 -3.11 -7.03 -9.44
CA ILE A 103 -2.04 -6.11 -9.05
C ILE A 103 -2.33 -5.49 -7.69
N PHE A 104 -3.58 -5.05 -7.44
CA PHE A 104 -3.96 -4.51 -6.12
C PHE A 104 -3.79 -5.53 -5.00
N LEU A 105 -4.05 -6.81 -5.29
CA LEU A 105 -3.87 -7.90 -4.32
C LEU A 105 -2.38 -8.15 -3.98
N GLU A 106 -1.48 -8.13 -4.98
CA GLU A 106 -0.03 -8.18 -4.72
C GLU A 106 0.42 -6.97 -3.91
N CYS A 107 0.04 -5.75 -4.32
CA CYS A 107 0.41 -4.53 -3.61
C CYS A 107 -0.14 -4.47 -2.18
N ALA A 108 -1.28 -5.10 -1.90
CA ALA A 108 -1.81 -5.16 -0.53
C ALA A 108 -0.92 -5.99 0.39
N VAL A 109 -0.37 -7.11 -0.11
CA VAL A 109 0.63 -7.90 0.62
C VAL A 109 1.92 -7.10 0.77
N GLU A 110 2.41 -6.47 -0.30
CA GLU A 110 3.62 -5.65 -0.26
C GLU A 110 3.51 -4.52 0.77
N ALA A 111 2.37 -3.84 0.84
CA ALA A 111 2.14 -2.75 1.79
C ALA A 111 2.11 -3.25 3.25
N LEU A 112 1.49 -4.41 3.51
CA LEU A 112 1.48 -5.03 4.83
C LEU A 112 2.87 -5.49 5.26
N GLU A 113 3.66 -6.07 4.34
CA GLU A 113 5.05 -6.43 4.60
C GLU A 113 5.93 -5.20 4.82
N ASP A 114 5.72 -4.12 4.06
CA ASP A 114 6.40 -2.84 4.29
C ASP A 114 6.10 -2.29 5.70
N ALA A 115 4.86 -2.43 6.16
CA ALA A 115 4.46 -2.09 7.53
C ALA A 115 4.98 -3.06 8.60
N GLY A 116 5.59 -4.19 8.22
CA GLY A 116 5.97 -5.28 9.12
C GLY A 116 4.77 -5.90 9.85
N CYS A 117 3.61 -5.94 9.20
CA CYS A 117 2.36 -6.47 9.74
C CYS A 117 2.02 -7.80 9.07
N ASP A 118 2.12 -8.91 9.81
CA ASP A 118 1.60 -10.22 9.38
C ASP A 118 0.13 -10.39 9.83
N PRO A 119 -0.83 -10.41 8.90
CA PRO A 119 -2.26 -10.56 9.24
C PRO A 119 -2.61 -11.87 9.94
N GLU A 120 -1.83 -12.94 9.78
CA GLU A 120 -2.10 -14.22 10.47
C GLU A 120 -1.75 -14.15 11.97
N ARG A 121 -0.81 -13.27 12.34
CA ARG A 121 -0.36 -13.07 13.72
C ARG A 121 -0.96 -11.84 14.38
N PHE A 122 -1.42 -10.88 13.60
CA PHE A 122 -2.01 -9.67 14.12
C PHE A 122 -3.34 -9.98 14.82
N PRO A 123 -3.49 -9.66 16.12
CA PRO A 123 -4.67 -10.03 16.88
C PRO A 123 -5.90 -9.13 16.59
N GLY A 124 -5.68 -7.97 15.97
CA GLY A 124 -6.71 -6.96 15.73
C GLY A 124 -7.38 -7.08 14.35
N ALA A 125 -8.32 -6.17 14.09
CA ALA A 125 -9.03 -6.10 12.82
C ALA A 125 -8.24 -5.26 11.80
N VAL A 126 -7.97 -5.84 10.62
CA VAL A 126 -7.38 -5.13 9.48
C VAL A 126 -8.49 -4.81 8.47
N GLY A 127 -8.78 -3.53 8.25
CA GLY A 127 -9.73 -3.05 7.26
C GLY A 127 -9.11 -2.81 5.87
N VAL A 128 -9.94 -2.77 4.84
CA VAL A 128 -9.57 -2.48 3.44
C VAL A 128 -10.55 -1.46 2.86
N TYR A 129 -10.02 -0.31 2.45
CA TYR A 129 -10.75 0.77 1.80
C TYR A 129 -10.11 1.03 0.44
N ALA A 130 -10.79 0.62 -0.62
CA ALA A 130 -10.18 0.59 -1.95
C ALA A 130 -11.14 1.10 -3.01
N GLY A 131 -10.61 1.61 -4.12
CA GLY A 131 -11.40 1.89 -5.30
C GLY A 131 -10.65 1.60 -6.58
N SER A 132 -11.40 1.25 -7.62
CA SER A 132 -10.89 1.03 -8.97
C SER A 132 -11.77 1.68 -10.00
N THR A 133 -11.21 1.97 -11.17
CA THR A 133 -12.04 2.36 -12.30
C THR A 133 -12.60 1.15 -13.02
N ASP A 134 -13.82 1.28 -13.56
CA ASP A 134 -14.37 0.25 -14.45
C ASP A 134 -13.53 0.18 -15.73
N THR A 135 -13.14 -1.03 -16.10
CA THR A 135 -12.30 -1.27 -17.26
C THR A 135 -13.01 -2.19 -18.22
N SER A 136 -12.75 -2.01 -19.51
CA SER A 136 -13.32 -2.86 -20.55
C SER A 136 -12.85 -4.33 -20.53
N TYR A 137 -12.10 -4.77 -19.51
CA TYR A 137 -11.59 -6.14 -19.42
C TYR A 137 -12.72 -7.18 -19.34
N ALA A 138 -13.79 -6.90 -18.58
CA ALA A 138 -14.97 -7.78 -18.56
C ALA A 138 -15.56 -7.97 -19.98
N ASN A 139 -15.57 -6.92 -20.79
CA ASN A 139 -16.07 -6.98 -22.17
C ASN A 139 -15.12 -7.77 -23.08
N ILE A 140 -13.80 -7.68 -22.85
CA ILE A 140 -12.82 -8.51 -23.56
C ILE A 140 -13.03 -9.98 -23.24
N VAL A 141 -13.21 -10.32 -21.96
CA VAL A 141 -13.50 -11.70 -21.54
C VAL A 141 -14.79 -12.22 -22.19
N ARG A 142 -15.87 -11.42 -22.18
CA ARG A 142 -17.13 -11.76 -22.85
C ARG A 142 -16.98 -11.96 -24.36
N SER A 143 -16.14 -11.16 -25.02
CA SER A 143 -15.90 -11.29 -26.47
C SER A 143 -15.18 -12.60 -26.86
N ARG A 144 -14.55 -13.27 -25.89
CA ARG A 144 -13.82 -14.54 -26.07
C ARG A 144 -14.53 -15.71 -25.38
N ARG A 145 -15.84 -15.61 -25.15
CA ARG A 145 -16.63 -16.63 -24.44
C ARG A 145 -16.50 -18.03 -25.06
N ASP A 146 -16.42 -18.10 -26.38
CA ASP A 146 -16.27 -19.37 -27.12
C ASP A 146 -14.94 -20.09 -26.82
N GLU A 147 -13.90 -19.35 -26.44
CA GLU A 147 -12.58 -19.88 -26.06
C GLU A 147 -12.48 -20.21 -24.56
N LEU A 148 -13.51 -19.85 -23.80
CA LEU A 148 -13.61 -20.03 -22.35
C LEU A 148 -14.84 -20.87 -21.99
N PRO A 149 -14.97 -22.10 -22.55
CA PRO A 149 -16.09 -22.96 -22.20
C PRO A 149 -16.08 -23.21 -20.69
N LEU A 150 -17.25 -23.13 -20.06
CA LEU A 150 -17.50 -23.22 -18.61
C LEU A 150 -17.34 -21.92 -17.79
N VAL A 151 -16.89 -20.79 -18.36
CA VAL A 151 -16.89 -19.51 -17.64
C VAL A 151 -18.30 -18.90 -17.61
N THR A 152 -18.80 -18.65 -16.41
CA THR A 152 -20.12 -18.06 -16.16
C THR A 152 -20.09 -16.54 -16.19
N ASP A 153 -21.23 -15.89 -16.47
CA ASP A 153 -21.33 -14.42 -16.38
C ASP A 153 -21.09 -13.92 -14.94
N MET A 154 -21.41 -14.74 -13.93
CA MET A 154 -21.12 -14.45 -12.53
C MET A 154 -19.61 -14.44 -12.23
N GLU A 155 -18.84 -15.40 -12.75
CA GLU A 155 -17.37 -15.38 -12.61
C GLU A 155 -16.75 -14.16 -13.29
N ILE A 156 -17.27 -13.75 -14.45
CA ILE A 156 -16.82 -12.53 -15.15
C ILE A 156 -17.17 -11.28 -14.32
N LEU A 157 -18.40 -11.18 -13.81
CA LEU A 157 -18.83 -10.07 -12.97
C LEU A 157 -17.95 -9.94 -11.72
N VAL A 158 -17.82 -11.02 -10.95
CA VAL A 158 -17.05 -11.02 -9.70
C VAL A 158 -15.56 -10.77 -9.94
N GLY A 159 -15.03 -11.25 -11.07
CA GLY A 159 -13.63 -11.06 -11.46
C GLY A 159 -13.25 -9.63 -11.87
N ASN A 160 -14.22 -8.76 -12.15
CA ASN A 160 -13.97 -7.50 -12.85
C ASN A 160 -14.69 -6.28 -12.29
N ALA A 161 -15.84 -6.45 -11.63
CA ALA A 161 -16.59 -5.32 -11.09
C ALA A 161 -15.86 -4.70 -9.89
N PRO A 162 -15.82 -3.36 -9.78
CA PRO A 162 -15.16 -2.67 -8.68
C PRO A 162 -15.63 -3.12 -7.28
N ASP A 163 -16.89 -3.53 -7.15
CA ASP A 163 -17.55 -4.01 -5.92
C ASP A 163 -16.76 -5.11 -5.18
N TYR A 164 -15.99 -5.91 -5.92
CA TYR A 164 -15.28 -7.06 -5.38
C TYR A 164 -13.80 -6.81 -5.13
N LEU A 165 -13.30 -5.58 -5.33
CA LEU A 165 -11.89 -5.26 -5.13
C LEU A 165 -11.47 -5.43 -3.67
N ALA A 166 -12.12 -4.73 -2.75
CA ALA A 166 -11.78 -4.74 -1.32
C ALA A 166 -12.05 -6.11 -0.66
N SER A 167 -13.21 -6.70 -0.94
CA SER A 167 -13.61 -7.99 -0.37
C SER A 167 -12.74 -9.15 -0.85
N ARG A 168 -12.22 -9.10 -2.08
CA ARG A 168 -11.25 -10.08 -2.58
C ARG A 168 -9.92 -10.03 -1.84
N VAL A 169 -9.43 -8.83 -1.53
CA VAL A 169 -8.23 -8.65 -0.70
C VAL A 169 -8.44 -9.24 0.68
N ALA A 170 -9.54 -8.86 1.34
CA ALA A 170 -9.88 -9.39 2.66
C ALA A 170 -9.98 -10.92 2.65
N TYR A 171 -10.68 -11.50 1.68
CA TYR A 171 -10.82 -12.96 1.55
C TYR A 171 -9.50 -13.68 1.30
N LYS A 172 -8.66 -13.17 0.39
CA LYS A 172 -7.43 -13.87 -0.03
C LYS A 172 -6.27 -13.74 0.97
N ILE A 173 -6.25 -12.65 1.74
CA ILE A 173 -5.21 -12.41 2.77
C ILE A 173 -5.70 -12.85 4.16
N GLY A 174 -7.01 -13.00 4.37
CA GLY A 174 -7.59 -13.42 5.66
C GLY A 174 -7.90 -12.25 6.61
N LEU A 175 -8.16 -11.06 6.07
CA LEU A 175 -8.44 -9.84 6.85
C LEU A 175 -9.89 -9.84 7.34
N ARG A 176 -10.09 -9.38 8.59
CA ARG A 176 -11.39 -9.45 9.29
C ARG A 176 -12.02 -8.09 9.63
N GLY A 177 -11.38 -6.99 9.27
CA GLY A 177 -11.98 -5.65 9.39
C GLY A 177 -12.93 -5.32 8.24
N PRO A 178 -13.47 -4.09 8.20
CA PRO A 178 -14.35 -3.65 7.12
C PRO A 178 -13.66 -3.74 5.76
N ALA A 179 -14.36 -4.24 4.74
CA ALA A 179 -13.87 -4.29 3.36
C ALA A 179 -14.81 -3.48 2.47
N VAL A 180 -14.45 -2.22 2.23
CA VAL A 180 -15.32 -1.20 1.63
C VAL A 180 -14.74 -0.71 0.31
N VAL A 181 -15.61 -0.65 -0.70
CA VAL A 181 -15.28 -0.05 -1.99
C VAL A 181 -15.74 1.41 -1.99
N VAL A 182 -14.86 2.31 -2.45
CA VAL A 182 -15.11 3.75 -2.56
C VAL A 182 -15.06 4.15 -4.03
N GLN A 183 -15.98 5.02 -4.46
CA GLN A 183 -16.04 5.55 -5.82
C GLN A 183 -16.33 7.05 -5.79
N ALA A 184 -15.37 7.85 -6.25
CA ALA A 184 -15.46 9.30 -6.33
C ALA A 184 -14.64 9.82 -7.53
N ALA A 185 -14.67 9.10 -8.66
CA ALA A 185 -13.86 9.39 -9.85
C ALA A 185 -12.38 9.59 -9.48
N CYS A 186 -11.77 10.71 -9.88
CA CYS A 186 -10.36 11.04 -9.62
C CYS A 186 -10.04 11.22 -8.11
N ALA A 187 -11.03 11.49 -7.26
CA ALA A 187 -10.85 11.63 -5.81
C ALA A 187 -10.89 10.28 -5.06
N THR A 188 -11.25 9.19 -5.73
CA THR A 188 -11.53 7.87 -5.14
C THR A 188 -10.52 7.42 -4.08
N SER A 189 -9.23 7.35 -4.42
CA SER A 189 -8.22 6.85 -3.48
C SER A 189 -7.97 7.78 -2.28
N LEU A 190 -8.14 9.09 -2.43
CA LEU A 190 -7.96 10.02 -1.30
C LEU A 190 -9.18 10.01 -0.37
N VAL A 191 -10.39 9.82 -0.93
CA VAL A 191 -11.60 9.54 -0.14
C VAL A 191 -11.46 8.21 0.59
N ALA A 192 -10.89 7.18 -0.04
CA ALA A 192 -10.62 5.90 0.63
C ALA A 192 -9.67 6.05 1.83
N VAL A 193 -8.62 6.88 1.70
CA VAL A 193 -7.71 7.24 2.80
C VAL A 193 -8.44 7.98 3.92
N HIS A 194 -9.29 8.95 3.59
CA HIS A 194 -10.12 9.64 4.58
C HIS A 194 -11.03 8.65 5.32
N THR A 195 -11.78 7.81 4.62
CA THR A 195 -12.69 6.84 5.21
C THR A 195 -11.95 5.84 6.11
N ALA A 196 -10.78 5.36 5.68
CA ALA A 196 -9.94 4.48 6.49
C ALA A 196 -9.44 5.17 7.78
N ALA A 197 -9.03 6.43 7.69
CA ALA A 197 -8.63 7.21 8.86
C ALA A 197 -9.80 7.39 9.83
N GLN A 198 -11.00 7.71 9.34
CA GLN A 198 -12.20 7.82 10.18
C GLN A 198 -12.55 6.49 10.86
N ALA A 199 -12.48 5.37 10.13
CA ALA A 199 -12.74 4.05 10.70
C ALA A 199 -11.75 3.66 11.81
N LEU A 200 -10.47 4.00 11.66
CA LEU A 200 -9.47 3.82 12.71
C LEU A 200 -9.79 4.67 13.95
N LEU A 201 -10.18 5.93 13.77
CA LEU A 201 -10.53 6.82 14.88
C LEU A 201 -11.84 6.41 15.56
N ALA A 202 -12.78 5.84 14.81
CA ALA A 202 -14.03 5.28 15.32
C ALA A 202 -13.85 3.92 16.02
N GLY A 203 -12.74 3.22 15.78
CA GLY A 203 -12.47 1.90 16.35
C GLY A 203 -13.07 0.74 15.57
N ASP A 204 -13.48 0.94 14.31
CA ASP A 204 -14.00 -0.13 13.44
C ASP A 204 -12.89 -1.10 13.00
N CYS A 205 -11.64 -0.66 13.02
CA CYS A 205 -10.45 -1.46 12.80
C CYS A 205 -9.24 -0.91 13.57
N ASP A 206 -8.17 -1.71 13.64
CA ASP A 206 -6.91 -1.37 14.32
C ASP A 206 -5.80 -1.02 13.32
N VAL A 207 -5.88 -1.61 12.13
CA VAL A 207 -5.03 -1.29 10.98
C VAL A 207 -5.94 -1.17 9.75
N ALA A 208 -5.63 -0.27 8.82
CA ALA A 208 -6.40 -0.12 7.60
C ALA A 208 -5.50 0.01 6.37
N LEU A 209 -5.80 -0.78 5.34
CA LEU A 209 -5.29 -0.58 3.98
C LEU A 209 -6.17 0.45 3.27
N ALA A 210 -5.56 1.46 2.66
CA ALA A 210 -6.28 2.47 1.89
C ALA A 210 -5.58 2.78 0.57
N GLY A 211 -6.33 2.84 -0.54
CA GLY A 211 -5.71 3.11 -1.84
C GLY A 211 -6.64 3.01 -3.04
N GLY A 212 -6.04 2.93 -4.22
CA GLY A 212 -6.77 2.74 -5.46
C GLY A 212 -5.92 2.22 -6.61
N VAL A 213 -6.60 1.77 -7.66
CA VAL A 213 -5.97 1.18 -8.86
C VAL A 213 -6.69 1.62 -10.14
N ALA A 214 -5.91 1.89 -11.18
CA ALA A 214 -6.39 2.12 -12.53
C ALA A 214 -5.43 1.42 -13.51
N VAL A 215 -5.86 0.35 -14.18
CA VAL A 215 -5.01 -0.38 -15.15
C VAL A 215 -5.81 -0.78 -16.36
N HIS A 216 -5.42 -0.27 -17.53
CA HIS A 216 -6.14 -0.48 -18.78
C HIS A 216 -5.46 -1.54 -19.65
N VAL A 217 -6.14 -2.66 -19.91
CA VAL A 217 -5.64 -3.77 -20.74
C VAL A 217 -6.65 -4.12 -21.84
N PRO A 218 -6.26 -4.11 -23.13
CA PRO A 218 -4.99 -3.59 -23.64
C PRO A 218 -4.88 -2.09 -23.39
N ALA A 219 -3.66 -1.57 -23.27
CA ALA A 219 -3.44 -0.14 -23.26
C ALA A 219 -3.93 0.44 -24.59
N LYS A 220 -4.93 1.31 -24.54
CA LYS A 220 -5.48 1.99 -25.72
C LYS A 220 -5.04 3.45 -25.71
N ALA A 221 -4.77 3.98 -26.90
CA ALA A 221 -4.71 5.42 -27.07
C ALA A 221 -6.09 6.00 -26.75
N SER A 222 -6.11 7.09 -25.99
CA SER A 222 -7.36 7.76 -25.61
C SER A 222 -7.77 8.72 -26.74
N PRO A 223 -9.05 8.73 -27.17
CA PRO A 223 -9.50 9.72 -28.14
C PRO A 223 -9.32 11.11 -27.53
N TYR A 224 -8.81 12.05 -28.32
CA TYR A 224 -8.85 13.46 -27.93
C TYR A 224 -10.27 13.99 -28.13
N ILE A 225 -10.82 14.61 -27.09
CA ILE A 225 -12.14 15.25 -27.13
C ILE A 225 -11.90 16.73 -26.90
N VAL A 226 -12.34 17.57 -27.85
CA VAL A 226 -12.24 19.03 -27.71
C VAL A 226 -13.01 19.45 -26.45
N GLY A 227 -12.34 20.18 -25.55
CA GLY A 227 -12.89 20.56 -24.24
C GLY A 227 -12.86 19.46 -23.18
N GLY A 228 -12.27 18.30 -23.48
CA GLY A 228 -12.01 17.23 -22.51
C GLY A 228 -10.79 17.49 -21.63
N ILE A 229 -10.49 16.55 -20.73
CA ILE A 229 -9.39 16.68 -19.75
C ILE A 229 -8.00 16.39 -20.34
N LEU A 230 -7.93 15.65 -21.46
CA LEU A 230 -6.66 15.21 -22.03
C LEU A 230 -6.06 16.30 -22.92
N SER A 231 -4.74 16.50 -22.77
CA SER A 231 -3.92 17.31 -23.67
C SER A 231 -3.85 16.66 -25.05
N GLN A 232 -3.87 17.48 -26.10
CA GLN A 232 -3.74 17.00 -27.49
C GLN A 232 -2.37 16.38 -27.75
N ASP A 233 -1.31 16.96 -27.19
CA ASP A 233 0.08 16.52 -27.39
C ASP A 233 0.55 15.45 -26.38
N GLY A 234 -0.32 15.09 -25.43
CA GLY A 234 -0.07 14.04 -24.45
C GLY A 234 0.90 14.43 -23.35
N THR A 235 1.02 15.71 -23.01
CA THR A 235 1.94 16.21 -21.99
C THR A 235 1.17 17.01 -20.93
N CYS A 236 1.37 16.69 -19.65
CA CYS A 236 0.77 17.42 -18.53
C CYS A 236 1.67 18.57 -18.07
N ARG A 237 1.21 19.81 -18.24
CA ARG A 237 1.93 21.07 -17.91
C ARG A 237 1.26 21.83 -16.77
N ALA A 238 1.24 21.25 -15.57
CA ALA A 238 0.51 21.83 -14.45
C ALA A 238 1.05 23.23 -14.12
N PHE A 239 0.12 24.21 -14.07
CA PHE A 239 0.32 25.63 -13.77
C PHE A 239 1.05 26.46 -14.83
N ASP A 240 1.43 25.85 -15.96
CA ASP A 240 2.16 26.52 -17.03
C ASP A 240 1.23 27.36 -17.93
N ALA A 241 1.79 28.37 -18.60
CA ALA A 241 1.09 29.18 -19.59
C ALA A 241 0.52 28.36 -20.77
N GLU A 242 1.13 27.22 -21.10
CA GLU A 242 0.69 26.30 -22.14
C GLU A 242 -0.10 25.10 -21.58
N ALA A 243 -0.65 25.21 -20.37
CA ALA A 243 -1.53 24.19 -19.78
C ALA A 243 -2.74 23.91 -20.69
N GLY A 244 -2.80 22.70 -21.27
CA GLY A 244 -3.83 22.28 -22.23
C GLY A 244 -4.53 20.97 -21.89
N GLY A 245 -4.33 20.44 -20.68
CA GLY A 245 -4.87 19.17 -20.20
C GLY A 245 -3.80 18.21 -19.67
N THR A 246 -4.24 17.04 -19.21
CA THR A 246 -3.38 15.99 -18.66
C THR A 246 -3.09 14.88 -19.69
N VAL A 247 -2.43 13.82 -19.26
CA VAL A 247 -2.26 12.58 -20.03
C VAL A 247 -2.77 11.41 -19.21
N GLY A 248 -3.43 10.43 -19.83
CA GLY A 248 -3.91 9.26 -19.09
C GLY A 248 -2.75 8.42 -18.54
N GLY A 249 -2.92 7.83 -17.36
CA GLY A 249 -1.94 6.95 -16.74
C GLY A 249 -2.57 5.72 -16.11
N ASP A 250 -1.79 4.64 -16.01
CA ASP A 250 -2.11 3.46 -15.21
C ASP A 250 -1.29 3.47 -13.92
N GLY A 251 -1.84 2.95 -12.83
CA GLY A 251 -1.13 2.91 -11.55
C GLY A 251 -1.90 2.24 -10.43
N VAL A 252 -1.17 1.88 -9.39
CA VAL A 252 -1.70 1.37 -8.13
C VAL A 252 -0.92 2.01 -6.97
N GLY A 253 -1.63 2.37 -5.91
CA GLY A 253 -1.01 2.78 -4.66
C GLY A 253 -1.85 2.35 -3.46
N ILE A 254 -1.19 1.90 -2.41
CA ILE A 254 -1.79 1.50 -1.13
C ILE A 254 -0.93 2.05 -0.01
N VAL A 255 -1.58 2.60 1.03
CA VAL A 255 -0.97 2.95 2.31
C VAL A 255 -1.57 2.09 3.42
N VAL A 256 -0.76 1.78 4.43
CA VAL A 256 -1.18 1.12 5.67
C VAL A 256 -1.25 2.16 6.77
N LEU A 257 -2.42 2.26 7.39
CA LEU A 257 -2.75 3.27 8.39
C LEU A 257 -2.99 2.61 9.75
N LYS A 258 -2.62 3.32 10.81
CA LYS A 258 -2.85 2.92 12.21
C LYS A 258 -2.96 4.15 13.10
N ARG A 259 -3.67 4.07 14.23
CA ARG A 259 -3.69 5.17 15.22
C ARG A 259 -2.26 5.49 15.67
N LEU A 260 -1.87 6.76 15.70
CA LEU A 260 -0.50 7.19 15.96
C LEU A 260 0.01 6.69 17.32
N SER A 261 -0.80 6.82 18.38
CA SER A 261 -0.47 6.32 19.72
C SER A 261 -0.15 4.82 19.72
N GLU A 262 -0.88 4.02 18.95
CA GLU A 262 -0.66 2.58 18.83
C GLU A 262 0.54 2.24 17.97
N ALA A 263 0.77 2.99 16.89
CA ALA A 263 1.97 2.85 16.06
C ALA A 263 3.25 3.10 16.87
N ILE A 264 3.25 4.15 17.70
CA ILE A 264 4.34 4.42 18.63
C ILE A 264 4.46 3.28 19.64
N ARG A 265 3.35 2.88 20.29
CA ARG A 265 3.33 1.82 21.30
C ARG A 265 3.92 0.51 20.76
N ASP A 266 3.53 0.11 19.56
CA ASP A 266 3.91 -1.16 18.93
C ASP A 266 5.28 -1.12 18.23
N GLY A 267 5.93 0.05 18.19
CA GLY A 267 7.25 0.22 17.57
C GLY A 267 7.20 0.15 16.04
N ASP A 268 6.11 0.61 15.43
CA ASP A 268 5.96 0.62 13.97
C ASP A 268 6.85 1.70 13.33
N SER A 269 7.25 1.48 12.08
CA SER A 269 7.94 2.51 11.29
C SER A 269 6.95 3.58 10.84
N ILE A 270 6.91 4.72 11.52
CA ILE A 270 6.04 5.83 11.13
C ILE A 270 6.70 6.58 9.97
N ARG A 271 6.07 6.55 8.80
CA ARG A 271 6.54 7.22 7.58
C ARG A 271 6.09 8.68 7.52
N ALA A 272 4.86 8.95 7.95
CA ALA A 272 4.28 10.28 8.10
C ALA A 272 3.09 10.22 9.06
N VAL A 273 2.64 11.38 9.56
CA VAL A 273 1.44 11.52 10.36
C VAL A 273 0.35 12.23 9.56
N LEU A 274 -0.81 11.59 9.43
CA LEU A 274 -2.03 12.20 8.92
C LEU A 274 -2.70 12.97 10.06
N ARG A 275 -2.52 14.29 10.05
CA ARG A 275 -3.02 15.21 11.09
C ARG A 275 -4.51 15.47 10.95
N GLY A 276 -5.00 15.54 9.72
CA GLY A 276 -6.42 15.73 9.43
C GLY A 276 -6.74 15.51 7.96
N SER A 277 -8.01 15.27 7.68
CA SER A 277 -8.54 15.13 6.32
C SER A 277 -9.99 15.57 6.26
N ALA A 278 -10.43 16.02 5.10
CA ALA A 278 -11.81 16.42 4.85
C ALA A 278 -12.27 15.96 3.46
N VAL A 279 -13.58 15.74 3.33
CA VAL A 279 -14.26 15.40 2.08
C VAL A 279 -15.55 16.19 1.98
N ASN A 280 -15.81 16.83 0.84
CA ASN A 280 -17.07 17.53 0.58
C ASN A 280 -17.56 17.31 -0.86
N ASN A 281 -18.65 18.00 -1.25
CA ASN A 281 -19.10 18.07 -2.64
C ASN A 281 -19.40 19.51 -3.06
N ASP A 282 -19.10 19.84 -4.30
CA ASP A 282 -19.31 21.17 -4.90
C ASP A 282 -20.80 21.59 -4.97
N GLY A 283 -21.74 20.65 -4.95
CA GLY A 283 -23.18 20.95 -5.02
C GLY A 283 -23.59 21.69 -6.31
N ALA A 284 -24.77 22.30 -6.31
CA ALA A 284 -25.36 22.85 -7.54
C ALA A 284 -24.76 24.20 -8.01
N ASN A 285 -23.98 24.90 -7.18
CA ASN A 285 -23.53 26.27 -7.48
C ASN A 285 -22.27 26.30 -8.35
N ARG A 286 -22.38 25.78 -9.58
CA ARG A 286 -21.30 25.70 -10.58
C ARG A 286 -21.90 25.64 -11.99
N ILE A 287 -21.10 25.99 -13.00
CA ILE A 287 -21.56 26.17 -14.38
C ILE A 287 -22.02 24.86 -15.05
N GLY A 288 -21.58 23.70 -14.54
CA GLY A 288 -22.01 22.40 -15.03
C GLY A 288 -21.54 21.23 -14.16
N TYR A 289 -22.04 20.02 -14.43
CA TYR A 289 -21.75 18.83 -13.63
C TYR A 289 -20.25 18.52 -13.53
N THR A 290 -19.50 18.72 -14.62
CA THR A 290 -18.06 18.44 -14.75
C THR A 290 -17.18 19.63 -14.41
N ALA A 291 -17.75 20.83 -14.20
CA ALA A 291 -16.99 22.04 -13.91
C ALA A 291 -16.50 22.02 -12.45
N PRO A 292 -15.25 22.43 -12.16
CA PRO A 292 -14.76 22.56 -10.78
C PRO A 292 -15.40 23.76 -10.06
N SER A 293 -15.41 23.73 -8.72
CA SER A 293 -15.84 24.85 -7.87
C SER A 293 -14.69 25.40 -7.01
N MET A 294 -14.42 26.71 -7.11
CA MET A 294 -13.44 27.37 -6.24
C MET A 294 -13.91 27.35 -4.77
N GLU A 295 -15.19 27.59 -4.52
CA GLU A 295 -15.77 27.56 -3.18
C GLU A 295 -15.69 26.16 -2.54
N GLY A 296 -16.04 25.12 -3.29
CA GLY A 296 -16.00 23.73 -2.80
C GLY A 296 -14.58 23.30 -2.45
N GLN A 297 -13.61 23.59 -3.32
CA GLN A 297 -12.19 23.32 -3.06
C GLN A 297 -11.66 24.11 -1.86
N ALA A 298 -11.94 25.42 -1.78
CA ALA A 298 -11.49 26.24 -0.64
C ALA A 298 -12.09 25.75 0.69
N ALA A 299 -13.35 25.31 0.68
CA ALA A 299 -14.02 24.79 1.86
C ALA A 299 -13.39 23.48 2.35
N VAL A 300 -13.11 22.50 1.46
CA VAL A 300 -12.50 21.23 1.89
C VAL A 300 -11.07 21.42 2.41
N ILE A 301 -10.30 22.33 1.80
CA ILE A 301 -8.95 22.65 2.25
C ILE A 301 -9.00 23.28 3.65
N ARG A 302 -9.90 24.26 3.84
CA ARG A 302 -10.08 24.92 5.14
C ARG A 302 -10.56 23.96 6.21
N GLU A 303 -11.49 23.07 5.89
CA GLU A 303 -11.99 22.07 6.82
C GLU A 303 -10.87 21.12 7.29
N ALA A 304 -10.05 20.62 6.35
CA ALA A 304 -8.90 19.79 6.70
C ALA A 304 -7.90 20.53 7.61
N GLN A 305 -7.62 21.81 7.34
CA GLN A 305 -6.80 22.66 8.22
C GLN A 305 -7.38 22.75 9.63
N LEU A 306 -8.67 23.07 9.75
CA LEU A 306 -9.35 23.19 11.05
C LEU A 306 -9.35 21.88 11.84
N VAL A 307 -9.70 20.75 11.18
CA VAL A 307 -9.72 19.42 11.82
C VAL A 307 -8.32 18.98 12.28
N SER A 308 -7.29 19.35 11.52
CA SER A 308 -5.90 18.98 11.84
C SER A 308 -5.27 19.81 12.97
N GLY A 309 -5.85 20.97 13.29
CA GLY A 309 -5.23 21.97 14.16
C GLY A 309 -3.95 22.60 13.59
N VAL A 310 -3.67 22.42 12.30
CA VAL A 310 -2.47 22.95 11.63
C VAL A 310 -2.74 24.35 11.10
N ASP A 311 -1.89 25.30 11.49
CA ASP A 311 -1.82 26.63 10.90
C ASP A 311 -1.27 26.56 9.45
N ALA A 312 -2.02 27.09 8.48
CA ALA A 312 -1.61 27.12 7.08
C ALA A 312 -0.26 27.81 6.83
N ALA A 313 0.18 28.72 7.70
CA ALA A 313 1.50 29.37 7.64
C ALA A 313 2.67 28.39 7.80
N THR A 314 2.42 27.20 8.34
CA THR A 314 3.41 26.15 8.59
C THR A 314 3.45 25.08 7.48
N VAL A 315 2.49 25.12 6.54
CA VAL A 315 2.44 24.18 5.41
C VAL A 315 3.45 24.64 4.35
N GLY A 316 4.50 23.85 4.14
CA GLY A 316 5.60 24.19 3.25
C GLY A 316 5.50 23.59 1.85
N TYR A 317 4.61 22.62 1.64
CA TYR A 317 4.39 21.97 0.36
C TYR A 317 2.91 21.62 0.15
N VAL A 318 2.41 21.74 -1.08
CA VAL A 318 1.11 21.22 -1.50
C VAL A 318 1.31 20.35 -2.73
N GLU A 319 0.89 19.10 -2.62
CA GLU A 319 0.65 18.23 -3.77
C GLU A 319 -0.76 18.49 -4.28
N ALA A 320 -0.83 19.18 -5.42
CA ALA A 320 -2.09 19.60 -6.02
C ALA A 320 -2.80 18.43 -6.73
N HIS A 321 -4.08 18.62 -7.00
CA HIS A 321 -4.77 17.84 -8.01
C HIS A 321 -4.16 18.11 -9.40
N GLY A 322 -3.89 19.37 -9.75
CA GLY A 322 -2.96 19.79 -10.81
C GLY A 322 -3.05 18.99 -12.10
N THR A 323 -4.19 19.09 -12.79
CA THR A 323 -4.47 18.38 -14.04
C THR A 323 -4.02 19.15 -15.29
N ALA A 324 -3.39 20.31 -15.14
CA ALA A 324 -2.91 21.13 -16.24
C ALA A 324 -4.04 21.62 -17.16
N THR A 325 -5.26 21.79 -16.63
CA THR A 325 -6.38 22.26 -17.43
C THR A 325 -6.44 23.79 -17.38
N PRO A 326 -6.76 24.47 -18.51
CA PRO A 326 -6.79 25.94 -18.57
C PRO A 326 -7.68 26.59 -17.50
N LEU A 327 -8.80 25.93 -17.14
CA LEU A 327 -9.75 26.40 -16.15
C LEU A 327 -9.44 25.88 -14.73
N GLY A 328 -9.01 24.62 -14.60
CA GLY A 328 -8.84 23.98 -13.30
C GLY A 328 -7.65 24.52 -12.51
N ASP A 329 -6.52 24.76 -13.16
CA ASP A 329 -5.30 25.21 -12.47
C ASP A 329 -5.48 26.59 -11.80
N PRO A 330 -6.06 27.63 -12.46
CA PRO A 330 -6.40 28.88 -11.79
C PRO A 330 -7.37 28.73 -10.62
N ILE A 331 -8.40 27.88 -10.78
CA ILE A 331 -9.39 27.64 -9.73
C ILE A 331 -8.74 27.01 -8.51
N GLU A 332 -7.86 26.02 -8.71
CA GLU A 332 -7.17 25.33 -7.63
C GLU A 332 -6.24 26.27 -6.85
N ILE A 333 -5.42 27.08 -7.53
CA ILE A 333 -4.55 28.06 -6.85
C ILE A 333 -5.37 29.12 -6.12
N ALA A 334 -6.47 29.60 -6.72
CA ALA A 334 -7.35 30.58 -6.07
C ALA A 334 -8.01 29.99 -4.81
N ALA A 335 -8.48 28.75 -4.88
CA ALA A 335 -9.10 28.04 -3.76
C ALA A 335 -8.10 27.81 -2.60
N LEU A 336 -6.91 27.32 -2.92
CA LEU A 336 -5.81 27.17 -1.97
C LEU A 336 -5.43 28.51 -1.34
N THR A 337 -5.30 29.56 -2.14
CA THR A 337 -4.97 30.91 -1.66
C THR A 337 -6.04 31.42 -0.70
N LYS A 338 -7.32 31.26 -1.05
CA LYS A 338 -8.45 31.67 -0.20
C LYS A 338 -8.44 30.95 1.16
N ALA A 339 -8.14 29.65 1.17
CA ALA A 339 -8.04 28.88 2.41
C ALA A 339 -6.84 29.31 3.26
N PHE A 340 -5.65 29.45 2.67
CA PHE A 340 -4.43 29.85 3.38
C PHE A 340 -4.49 31.29 3.94
N ARG A 341 -5.18 32.20 3.23
CA ARG A 341 -5.38 33.59 3.66
C ARG A 341 -6.21 33.74 4.93
N GLN A 342 -6.86 32.68 5.38
CA GLN A 342 -7.53 32.69 6.68
C GLN A 342 -6.54 32.69 7.86
N ASP A 343 -5.32 32.21 7.66
CA ASP A 343 -4.29 32.13 8.73
C ASP A 343 -3.07 33.02 8.45
N THR A 344 -2.75 33.31 7.18
CA THR A 344 -1.53 34.07 6.85
C THR A 344 -1.61 34.96 5.60
N ASP A 345 -0.96 36.13 5.68
CA ASP A 345 -0.74 37.06 4.56
C ASP A 345 0.58 36.82 3.81
N ARG A 346 1.39 35.84 4.24
CA ARG A 346 2.68 35.53 3.60
C ARG A 346 2.49 35.10 2.14
N ARG A 347 3.49 35.40 1.32
CA ARG A 347 3.53 35.11 -0.11
C ARG A 347 4.76 34.29 -0.46
N GLY A 348 4.65 33.48 -1.50
CA GLY A 348 5.78 32.75 -2.10
C GLY A 348 6.60 31.86 -1.15
N PHE A 349 5.98 31.31 -0.09
CA PHE A 349 6.68 30.48 0.90
C PHE A 349 6.38 28.99 0.77
N CYS A 350 5.17 28.63 0.30
CA CYS A 350 4.75 27.25 0.13
C CYS A 350 5.09 26.77 -1.28
N GLN A 351 5.73 25.61 -1.39
CA GLN A 351 5.91 24.98 -2.69
C GLN A 351 4.62 24.31 -3.15
N ILE A 352 4.43 24.22 -4.46
CA ILE A 352 3.35 23.45 -5.06
C ILE A 352 3.85 22.63 -6.26
N GLY A 353 3.31 21.44 -6.42
CA GLY A 353 3.60 20.57 -7.57
C GLY A 353 2.50 19.56 -7.83
N SER A 354 2.63 18.81 -8.93
CA SER A 354 1.73 17.71 -9.28
C SER A 354 2.51 16.52 -9.81
N VAL A 355 2.28 15.33 -9.24
CA VAL A 355 2.84 14.06 -9.69
C VAL A 355 2.39 13.70 -11.12
N LYS A 356 1.28 14.27 -11.58
CA LYS A 356 0.71 13.98 -12.92
C LYS A 356 1.64 14.43 -14.04
N THR A 357 2.55 15.38 -13.77
CA THR A 357 3.59 15.78 -14.73
C THR A 357 4.63 14.69 -14.97
N ASN A 358 4.79 13.74 -14.04
CA ASN A 358 5.76 12.63 -14.14
C ASN A 358 5.10 11.39 -14.76
N ILE A 359 3.94 10.99 -14.23
CA ILE A 359 3.34 9.66 -14.50
C ILE A 359 1.99 9.72 -15.23
N GLY A 360 1.49 10.92 -15.54
CA GLY A 360 0.12 11.13 -16.01
C GLY A 360 -0.94 11.02 -14.91
N HIS A 361 -2.19 11.16 -15.30
CA HIS A 361 -3.35 11.01 -14.42
C HIS A 361 -3.74 9.53 -14.28
N THR A 362 -3.40 8.94 -13.15
CA THR A 362 -3.70 7.53 -12.79
C THR A 362 -5.13 7.31 -12.28
N ASP A 363 -6.06 8.15 -12.72
CA ASP A 363 -7.49 8.08 -12.41
C ASP A 363 -7.82 7.78 -10.92
N ALA A 364 -8.50 6.68 -10.59
CA ALA A 364 -8.86 6.28 -9.23
C ALA A 364 -7.64 6.17 -8.28
N ALA A 365 -6.44 5.92 -8.80
CA ALA A 365 -5.19 5.86 -8.05
C ALA A 365 -4.45 7.23 -7.92
N ALA A 366 -4.99 8.31 -8.48
CA ALA A 366 -4.30 9.60 -8.54
C ALA A 366 -4.10 10.25 -7.16
N GLY A 367 -5.10 10.18 -6.29
CA GLY A 367 -5.02 10.73 -4.94
C GLY A 367 -3.93 10.07 -4.10
N VAL A 368 -3.88 8.73 -4.09
CA VAL A 368 -2.84 7.99 -3.37
C VAL A 368 -1.46 8.12 -4.00
N ALA A 369 -1.35 8.35 -5.33
CA ALA A 369 -0.06 8.66 -5.96
C ALA A 369 0.53 9.99 -5.43
N GLY A 370 -0.30 11.03 -5.33
CA GLY A 370 0.09 12.29 -4.71
C GLY A 370 0.42 12.13 -3.21
N LEU A 371 -0.37 11.32 -2.50
CA LEU A 371 -0.12 11.00 -1.09
C LEU A 371 1.24 10.32 -0.89
N ILE A 372 1.55 9.27 -1.66
CA ILE A 372 2.81 8.53 -1.55
C ILE A 372 4.00 9.42 -1.90
N LYS A 373 3.92 10.22 -2.97
CA LYS A 373 4.95 11.23 -3.29
C LYS A 373 5.19 12.17 -2.11
N THR A 374 4.12 12.62 -1.45
CA THR A 374 4.20 13.55 -0.32
C THR A 374 4.76 12.89 0.93
N VAL A 375 4.40 11.64 1.23
CA VAL A 375 5.00 10.86 2.31
C VAL A 375 6.51 10.71 2.08
N LEU A 376 6.94 10.33 0.88
CA LEU A 376 8.36 10.20 0.54
C LEU A 376 9.10 11.56 0.64
N THR A 377 8.45 12.64 0.19
CA THR A 377 8.97 14.02 0.32
C THR A 377 9.22 14.39 1.80
N LEU A 378 8.29 14.05 2.69
CA LEU A 378 8.43 14.28 4.14
C LEU A 378 9.52 13.40 4.76
N GLN A 379 9.58 12.12 4.39
CA GLN A 379 10.56 11.15 4.90
C GLN A 379 11.99 11.56 4.55
N HIS A 380 12.23 11.95 3.30
CA HIS A 380 13.56 12.35 2.83
C HIS A 380 13.88 13.82 3.12
N GLY A 381 12.89 14.63 3.52
CA GLY A 381 13.08 16.07 3.70
C GLY A 381 13.52 16.77 2.42
N VAL A 382 13.01 16.34 1.26
CA VAL A 382 13.39 16.84 -0.07
C VAL A 382 12.12 17.04 -0.89
N ILE A 383 12.00 18.16 -1.59
CA ILE A 383 10.90 18.43 -2.53
C ILE A 383 11.39 18.13 -3.95
N ALA A 384 10.70 17.21 -4.62
CA ALA A 384 10.94 16.86 -6.01
C ALA A 384 10.29 17.86 -7.00
N PRO A 385 10.83 18.01 -8.22
CA PRO A 385 10.29 18.93 -9.22
C PRO A 385 8.91 18.50 -9.74
N SER A 386 8.07 19.50 -10.02
CA SER A 386 6.92 19.45 -10.91
C SER A 386 7.42 19.76 -12.32
N LEU A 387 7.21 18.84 -13.26
CA LEU A 387 7.80 18.92 -14.60
C LEU A 387 6.98 19.82 -15.53
N ASN A 388 7.55 20.10 -16.70
CA ASN A 388 6.92 20.80 -17.81
C ASN A 388 6.40 22.22 -17.49
N PHE A 389 7.02 22.89 -16.51
CA PHE A 389 6.75 24.28 -16.16
C PHE A 389 7.88 25.19 -16.67
N THR A 390 7.56 26.08 -17.59
CA THR A 390 8.47 27.06 -18.22
C THR A 390 8.08 28.48 -17.88
N ALA A 391 6.77 28.81 -17.90
CA ALA A 391 6.26 30.14 -17.58
C ALA A 391 4.93 30.03 -16.82
N PRO A 392 4.67 30.88 -15.82
CA PRO A 392 3.43 30.83 -15.06
C PRO A 392 2.22 31.14 -15.95
N ASN A 393 1.13 30.41 -15.75
CA ASN A 393 -0.13 30.71 -16.40
C ASN A 393 -0.61 32.14 -16.03
N PRO A 394 -0.87 33.02 -17.02
CA PRO A 394 -1.24 34.42 -16.77
C PRO A 394 -2.59 34.59 -16.05
N HIS A 395 -3.41 33.53 -15.99
CA HIS A 395 -4.65 33.51 -15.22
C HIS A 395 -4.45 33.18 -13.74
N ILE A 396 -3.21 32.90 -13.31
CA ILE A 396 -2.84 32.60 -11.93
C ILE A 396 -2.04 33.76 -11.36
N ASP A 397 -2.55 34.40 -10.31
CA ASP A 397 -1.83 35.43 -9.57
C ASP A 397 -0.86 34.81 -8.56
N PHE A 398 0.24 34.25 -9.06
CA PHE A 398 1.27 33.64 -8.21
C PHE A 398 1.94 34.67 -7.29
N GLU A 399 2.14 35.92 -7.75
CA GLU A 399 2.78 36.99 -6.98
C GLU A 399 1.99 37.36 -5.73
N ALA A 400 0.66 37.34 -5.79
CA ALA A 400 -0.18 37.55 -4.62
C ALA A 400 -0.49 36.27 -3.82
N SER A 401 -0.09 35.09 -4.31
CA SER A 401 -0.37 33.80 -3.67
C SER A 401 0.70 33.38 -2.64
N PRO A 402 0.39 32.44 -1.74
CA PRO A 402 1.38 31.74 -0.91
C PRO A 402 2.36 30.86 -1.70
N PHE A 403 2.06 30.55 -2.97
CA PHE A 403 2.61 29.40 -3.68
C PHE A 403 3.72 29.76 -4.66
N VAL A 404 4.69 28.86 -4.79
CA VAL A 404 5.70 28.85 -5.85
C VAL A 404 5.79 27.44 -6.41
N VAL A 405 5.76 27.30 -7.74
CA VAL A 405 5.89 25.99 -8.39
C VAL A 405 7.28 25.41 -8.13
N ALA A 406 7.32 24.15 -7.67
CA ALA A 406 8.57 23.45 -7.40
C ALA A 406 9.24 23.02 -8.72
N THR A 407 10.11 23.84 -9.30
CA THR A 407 10.74 23.56 -10.61
C THR A 407 12.02 22.73 -10.54
N GLY A 408 12.54 22.47 -9.34
CA GLY A 408 13.78 21.74 -9.14
C GLY A 408 13.82 20.98 -7.82
N THR A 409 14.64 19.94 -7.76
CA THR A 409 14.90 19.18 -6.54
C THR A 409 15.58 20.07 -5.51
N ARG A 410 15.03 20.12 -4.29
CA ARG A 410 15.57 20.95 -3.20
C ARG A 410 15.41 20.30 -1.84
N GLU A 411 16.38 20.53 -0.98
CA GLU A 411 16.27 20.20 0.44
C GLU A 411 15.14 21.02 1.08
N TRP A 412 14.29 20.38 1.86
CA TRP A 412 13.20 21.01 2.59
C TRP A 412 13.65 21.34 4.01
N ARG A 413 14.14 22.57 4.17
CA ARG A 413 14.51 23.12 5.48
C ARG A 413 13.32 23.83 6.12
N THR A 414 13.16 23.65 7.43
CA THR A 414 12.20 24.34 8.28
C THR A 414 12.93 24.99 9.44
N ASP A 415 12.29 25.96 10.10
CA ASP A 415 12.83 26.54 11.33
C ASP A 415 12.88 25.48 12.45
N GLU A 416 13.82 25.62 13.39
CA GLU A 416 13.98 24.68 14.50
C GLU A 416 12.65 24.49 15.27
N GLY A 417 12.28 23.23 15.49
CA GLY A 417 11.05 22.87 16.21
C GLY A 417 9.76 22.91 15.38
N ILE A 418 9.80 23.36 14.12
CA ILE A 418 8.63 23.31 13.22
C ILE A 418 8.72 22.06 12.34
N PRO A 419 7.79 21.08 12.48
CA PRO A 419 7.80 19.89 11.65
C PRO A 419 7.41 20.23 10.21
N ARG A 420 7.96 19.50 9.24
CA ARG A 420 7.55 19.62 7.84
C ARG A 420 6.09 19.20 7.68
N ARG A 421 5.29 20.03 7.01
CA ARG A 421 3.85 19.82 6.79
C ARG A 421 3.48 20.02 5.34
N ALA A 422 2.64 19.13 4.82
CA ALA A 422 2.18 19.14 3.45
C ALA A 422 0.68 18.92 3.31
N GLY A 423 0.06 19.57 2.33
CA GLY A 423 -1.30 19.27 1.88
C GLY A 423 -1.32 18.38 0.63
N VAL A 424 -2.32 17.51 0.51
CA VAL A 424 -2.57 16.70 -0.70
C VAL A 424 -4.03 16.88 -1.12
N SER A 425 -4.25 17.31 -2.36
CA SER A 425 -5.59 17.55 -2.92
C SER A 425 -5.96 16.52 -3.98
N SER A 426 -7.22 16.08 -4.00
CA SER A 426 -7.78 15.36 -5.14
C SER A 426 -9.25 15.73 -5.35
N PHE A 427 -9.60 16.11 -6.58
CA PHE A 427 -10.92 16.61 -6.95
C PHE A 427 -11.53 15.71 -8.03
N GLY A 428 -12.68 15.11 -7.74
CA GLY A 428 -13.35 14.18 -8.62
C GLY A 428 -14.33 14.88 -9.54
N ILE A 429 -14.43 14.42 -10.80
CA ILE A 429 -15.56 14.77 -11.66
C ILE A 429 -16.88 14.39 -10.95
N GLY A 430 -17.86 15.29 -11.00
CA GLY A 430 -19.08 15.22 -10.17
C GLY A 430 -19.01 16.07 -8.91
N GLY A 431 -17.83 16.59 -8.56
CA GLY A 431 -17.61 17.62 -7.56
C GLY A 431 -17.23 17.12 -6.17
N THR A 432 -16.95 15.82 -5.99
CA THR A 432 -16.47 15.30 -4.70
C THR A 432 -14.99 15.65 -4.54
N ASN A 433 -14.68 16.43 -3.50
CA ASN A 433 -13.32 16.88 -3.22
C ASN A 433 -12.78 16.23 -1.96
N ALA A 434 -11.48 15.96 -1.93
CA ALA A 434 -10.78 15.49 -0.76
C ALA A 434 -9.47 16.29 -0.55
N HIS A 435 -9.17 16.61 0.71
CA HIS A 435 -7.89 17.21 1.09
C HIS A 435 -7.34 16.53 2.35
N VAL A 436 -6.05 16.25 2.38
CA VAL A 436 -5.35 15.60 3.50
C VAL A 436 -4.15 16.45 3.92
N LEU A 437 -3.97 16.64 5.23
CA LEU A 437 -2.78 17.26 5.80
C LEU A 437 -1.88 16.20 6.45
N LEU A 438 -0.64 16.19 5.98
CA LEU A 438 0.44 15.32 6.45
C LEU A 438 1.49 16.12 7.20
N GLU A 439 2.10 15.48 8.18
CA GLU A 439 3.22 15.98 8.96
C GLU A 439 4.34 14.95 8.98
N GLN A 440 5.58 15.45 9.07
CA GLN A 440 6.78 14.66 9.28
C GLN A 440 6.60 13.66 10.45
N ALA A 441 7.14 12.46 10.28
CA ALA A 441 7.15 11.47 11.35
C ALA A 441 7.92 11.96 12.60
N PRO A 442 7.50 11.56 13.82
CA PRO A 442 8.25 11.88 15.03
C PRO A 442 9.63 11.21 15.00
N GLU A 443 10.64 11.87 15.59
CA GLU A 443 11.98 11.30 15.62
C GLU A 443 12.01 9.98 16.40
N PRO A 444 12.65 8.94 15.86
CA PRO A 444 12.79 7.67 16.57
C PRO A 444 13.71 7.84 17.78
N THR A 445 13.23 7.52 19.00
CA THR A 445 14.10 7.43 20.19
C THR A 445 15.18 6.34 20.02
N PRO A 446 16.48 6.61 20.08
CA PRO A 446 17.50 5.57 19.90
C PRO A 446 17.34 4.41 20.90
N THR A 447 17.49 3.16 20.45
CA THR A 447 17.47 1.98 21.34
C THR A 447 18.89 1.73 21.86
N ALA A 448 19.05 1.60 23.19
CA ALA A 448 20.36 1.64 23.86
C ALA A 448 21.12 0.30 23.95
N LEU A 449 20.49 -0.84 23.60
CA LEU A 449 21.10 -2.16 23.73
C LEU A 449 21.50 -2.74 22.38
N VAL A 450 22.81 -2.84 22.14
CA VAL A 450 23.38 -3.51 20.97
C VAL A 450 23.60 -4.99 21.33
N GLN A 451 22.69 -5.86 20.91
CA GLN A 451 22.94 -7.30 20.85
C GLN A 451 23.80 -7.56 19.61
N PRO A 452 25.06 -8.00 19.76
CA PRO A 452 25.99 -8.09 18.63
C PRO A 452 25.70 -9.26 17.70
N TRP A 453 24.83 -10.20 18.06
CA TRP A 453 24.48 -11.35 17.23
C TRP A 453 22.98 -11.36 16.96
N GLN A 454 22.62 -11.52 15.69
CA GLN A 454 21.24 -11.54 15.21
C GLN A 454 20.98 -12.82 14.41
N LEU A 455 19.74 -13.32 14.49
CA LEU A 455 19.25 -14.43 13.69
C LEU A 455 18.34 -13.88 12.59
N LEU A 456 18.83 -13.88 11.35
CA LEU A 456 18.00 -13.54 10.20
C LEU A 456 17.28 -14.79 9.71
N VAL A 457 15.98 -14.68 9.46
CA VAL A 457 15.14 -15.75 8.92
C VAL A 457 14.48 -15.28 7.63
N LEU A 458 14.42 -16.16 6.63
CA LEU A 458 13.79 -15.93 5.34
C LEU A 458 12.92 -17.13 5.01
N SER A 459 11.70 -16.88 4.54
CA SER A 459 10.85 -17.96 4.06
C SER A 459 10.09 -17.56 2.79
N ALA A 460 9.88 -18.53 1.92
CA ALA A 460 9.10 -18.37 0.71
C ALA A 460 8.32 -19.65 0.35
N ARG A 461 7.37 -19.56 -0.59
CA ARG A 461 6.60 -20.73 -1.03
C ARG A 461 7.38 -21.67 -1.94
N THR A 462 8.39 -21.17 -2.63
CA THR A 462 9.23 -21.92 -3.56
C THR A 462 10.72 -21.61 -3.34
N PRO A 463 11.64 -22.53 -3.69
CA PRO A 463 13.08 -22.27 -3.57
C PRO A 463 13.53 -21.04 -4.39
N ALA A 464 12.99 -20.86 -5.60
CA ALA A 464 13.33 -19.71 -6.44
C ALA A 464 12.91 -18.37 -5.80
N ALA A 465 11.74 -18.33 -5.17
CA ALA A 465 11.30 -17.14 -4.42
C ALA A 465 12.18 -16.92 -3.17
N LEU A 466 12.67 -17.97 -2.52
CA LEU A 466 13.57 -17.85 -1.36
C LEU A 466 14.93 -17.24 -1.77
N ASP A 467 15.48 -17.66 -2.90
CA ASP A 467 16.71 -17.09 -3.45
C ASP A 467 16.51 -15.63 -3.87
N ALA A 468 15.43 -15.32 -4.59
CA ALA A 468 15.11 -13.94 -4.96
C ALA A 468 14.90 -13.03 -3.75
N MET A 469 14.30 -13.53 -2.67
CA MET A 469 14.13 -12.79 -1.42
C MET A 469 15.48 -12.54 -0.73
N THR A 470 16.38 -13.53 -0.78
CA THR A 470 17.74 -13.41 -0.25
C THR A 470 18.50 -12.32 -1.00
N ASP A 471 18.45 -12.32 -2.33
CA ASP A 471 19.11 -11.31 -3.18
C ASP A 471 18.55 -9.90 -2.93
N ARG A 472 17.22 -9.77 -2.79
CA ARG A 472 16.55 -8.51 -2.46
C ARG A 472 17.01 -7.98 -1.10
N LEU A 473 17.08 -8.83 -0.08
CA LEU A 473 17.56 -8.42 1.24
C LEU A 473 19.03 -7.98 1.19
N VAL A 474 19.89 -8.71 0.47
CA VAL A 474 21.30 -8.32 0.26
C VAL A 474 21.40 -6.94 -0.41
N ALA A 475 20.64 -6.71 -1.48
CA ALA A 475 20.63 -5.42 -2.17
C ALA A 475 20.16 -4.29 -1.25
N HIS A 476 19.13 -4.53 -0.44
CA HIS A 476 18.60 -3.56 0.49
C HIS A 476 19.57 -3.21 1.63
N LEU A 477 20.22 -4.21 2.22
CA LEU A 477 21.26 -4.00 3.24
C LEU A 477 22.45 -3.20 2.70
N ARG A 478 22.83 -3.40 1.43
CA ARG A 478 23.87 -2.60 0.76
C ARG A 478 23.45 -1.16 0.53
N ALA A 479 22.20 -0.94 0.11
CA ALA A 479 21.68 0.40 -0.19
C ALA A 479 21.54 1.27 1.07
N HIS A 480 21.34 0.66 2.24
CA HIS A 480 21.14 1.35 3.52
C HIS A 480 22.24 1.02 4.55
N ALA A 481 23.46 0.80 4.06
CA ALA A 481 24.59 0.43 4.90
C ALA A 481 24.87 1.52 5.95
N GLY A 482 24.81 1.14 7.24
CA GLY A 482 25.02 2.06 8.36
C GLY A 482 23.78 2.82 8.83
N GLU A 483 22.65 2.72 8.13
CA GLU A 483 21.39 3.39 8.49
C GLU A 483 20.44 2.47 9.26
N LEU A 484 20.41 1.17 8.93
CA LEU A 484 19.47 0.20 9.50
C LEU A 484 20.10 -0.60 10.66
N PRO A 485 19.54 -0.55 11.88
CA PRO A 485 19.92 -1.45 12.95
C PRO A 485 19.57 -2.89 12.60
N LEU A 486 20.56 -3.79 12.62
CA LEU A 486 20.36 -5.19 12.24
C LEU A 486 19.36 -5.93 13.15
N ALA A 487 19.22 -5.48 14.40
CA ALA A 487 18.24 -6.03 15.33
C ALA A 487 16.79 -5.74 14.90
N ASP A 488 16.53 -4.54 14.36
CA ASP A 488 15.23 -4.17 13.81
C ASP A 488 14.94 -4.95 12.51
N VAL A 489 15.96 -5.20 11.69
CA VAL A 489 15.86 -6.08 10.51
C VAL A 489 15.47 -7.49 10.93
N ALA A 490 16.18 -8.08 11.90
CA ALA A 490 15.88 -9.41 12.41
C ALA A 490 14.46 -9.48 13.01
N TRP A 491 14.09 -8.50 13.83
CA TRP A 491 12.75 -8.38 14.41
C TRP A 491 11.65 -8.34 13.35
N THR A 492 11.83 -7.52 12.32
CA THR A 492 10.86 -7.37 11.23
C THR A 492 10.71 -8.66 10.43
N LEU A 493 11.81 -9.34 10.10
CA LEU A 493 11.77 -10.64 9.40
C LEU A 493 11.07 -11.73 10.22
N GLN A 494 11.24 -11.71 11.54
CA GLN A 494 10.71 -12.74 12.44
C GLN A 494 9.23 -12.54 12.77
N THR A 495 8.79 -11.29 12.94
CA THR A 495 7.44 -10.97 13.46
C THR A 495 6.52 -10.33 12.44
N GLY A 496 7.07 -9.72 11.39
CA GLY A 496 6.34 -8.96 10.38
C GLY A 496 6.31 -9.60 9.00
N ARG A 497 6.68 -10.88 8.89
CA ARG A 497 6.60 -11.65 7.64
C ARG A 497 5.83 -12.94 7.87
N ARG A 498 5.05 -13.33 6.88
CA ARG A 498 4.36 -14.62 6.87
C ARG A 498 5.38 -15.74 6.76
N GLU A 499 5.21 -16.77 7.58
CA GLU A 499 6.05 -17.96 7.50
C GLU A 499 5.59 -18.91 6.39
N HIS A 500 6.53 -19.28 5.52
CA HIS A 500 6.31 -20.22 4.43
C HIS A 500 7.14 -21.51 4.60
N ALA A 501 6.95 -22.45 3.68
CA ALA A 501 7.51 -23.80 3.77
C ALA A 501 9.01 -23.88 3.41
N CYS A 502 9.47 -23.14 2.40
CA CYS A 502 10.90 -23.06 2.08
C CYS A 502 11.53 -22.04 3.04
N ARG A 503 12.44 -22.49 3.90
CA ARG A 503 13.00 -21.70 5.01
C ARG A 503 14.52 -21.67 4.93
N ARG A 504 15.11 -20.53 5.29
CA ARG A 504 16.56 -20.26 5.35
C ARG A 504 16.85 -19.36 6.53
N PHE A 505 17.97 -19.58 7.21
CA PHE A 505 18.44 -18.68 8.26
C PHE A 505 19.94 -18.42 8.20
N ALA A 506 20.36 -17.32 8.82
CA ALA A 506 21.76 -16.98 9.04
C ALA A 506 21.95 -16.32 10.41
N VAL A 507 22.99 -16.73 11.13
CA VAL A 507 23.44 -16.04 12.36
C VAL A 507 24.56 -15.07 12.00
N VAL A 508 24.32 -13.78 12.24
CA VAL A 508 25.11 -12.66 11.72
C VAL A 508 25.52 -11.72 12.86
N ARG A 509 26.63 -10.99 12.68
CA ARG A 509 27.07 -9.96 13.65
C ARG A 509 26.65 -8.55 13.31
N ASP A 510 26.78 -8.21 12.03
CA ASP A 510 26.60 -6.88 11.49
C ASP A 510 26.10 -6.99 10.04
N ALA A 511 25.80 -5.84 9.43
CA ALA A 511 25.28 -5.79 8.07
C ALA A 511 26.27 -6.37 7.03
N ASP A 512 27.59 -6.16 7.21
CA ASP A 512 28.61 -6.68 6.29
C ASP A 512 28.72 -8.21 6.37
N ASP A 513 28.69 -8.76 7.58
CA ASP A 513 28.67 -10.20 7.82
C ASP A 513 27.37 -10.83 7.27
N ALA A 514 26.23 -10.15 7.41
CA ALA A 514 24.97 -10.57 6.81
C ALA A 514 25.05 -10.60 5.28
N ILE A 515 25.52 -9.52 4.64
CA ILE A 515 25.70 -9.43 3.19
C ILE A 515 26.61 -10.54 2.70
N ARG A 516 27.73 -10.80 3.38
CA ARG A 516 28.71 -11.83 3.00
C ARG A 516 28.11 -13.23 3.06
N ILE A 517 27.42 -13.58 4.14
CA ILE A 517 26.80 -14.92 4.30
C ILE A 517 25.65 -15.11 3.31
N LEU A 518 24.72 -14.14 3.22
CA LEU A 518 23.55 -14.23 2.35
C LEU A 518 23.94 -14.22 0.85
N SER A 519 25.07 -13.61 0.48
CA SER A 519 25.62 -13.68 -0.90
C SER A 519 26.33 -15.02 -1.21
N GLY A 520 26.34 -15.98 -0.28
CA GLY A 520 26.98 -17.29 -0.48
C GLY A 520 28.50 -17.30 -0.35
N LEU A 521 29.13 -16.22 0.15
CA LEU A 521 30.59 -16.17 0.37
C LEU A 521 31.02 -16.95 1.63
N ASP A 522 30.07 -17.47 2.41
CA ASP A 522 30.27 -18.31 3.58
C ASP A 522 29.18 -19.39 3.69
N PRO A 523 29.19 -20.38 2.78
CA PRO A 523 28.08 -21.33 2.64
C PRO A 523 27.87 -22.18 3.89
N GLY A 524 28.85 -22.31 4.78
CA GLY A 524 28.72 -23.06 6.04
C GLY A 524 27.86 -22.35 7.11
N ARG A 525 27.54 -21.07 6.92
CA ARG A 525 26.73 -20.25 7.85
C ARG A 525 25.37 -19.86 7.31
N LEU A 526 25.09 -20.17 6.05
CA LEU A 526 23.78 -20.05 5.45
C LEU A 526 23.13 -21.43 5.45
N VAL A 527 22.05 -21.58 6.21
CA VAL A 527 21.45 -22.90 6.44
C VAL A 527 20.05 -22.93 5.84
N ASP A 528 19.87 -23.85 4.90
CA ASP A 528 18.61 -24.08 4.20
C ASP A 528 17.89 -25.30 4.75
N TYR A 529 16.58 -25.33 4.54
CA TYR A 529 15.80 -26.54 4.74
C TYR A 529 16.11 -27.59 3.67
N ALA A 530 16.98 -28.55 3.98
CA ALA A 530 17.44 -29.55 3.00
C ALA A 530 16.39 -30.64 2.71
N GLU A 531 15.62 -31.10 3.71
CA GLU A 531 14.59 -32.15 3.52
C GLU A 531 13.47 -32.07 4.56
N ARG A 532 12.23 -32.37 4.13
CA ARG A 532 11.03 -32.35 4.98
C ARG A 532 10.93 -33.59 5.86
N GLY A 533 11.59 -33.55 7.02
CA GLY A 533 11.47 -34.58 8.04
C GLY A 533 10.14 -34.49 8.82
N PRO A 534 9.71 -35.58 9.50
CA PRO A 534 8.55 -35.50 10.39
C PRO A 534 8.82 -34.51 11.52
N THR A 535 7.84 -33.66 11.83
CA THR A 535 7.90 -32.75 12.98
C THR A 535 7.99 -33.57 14.27
N ARG A 536 9.05 -33.37 15.05
CA ARG A 536 9.26 -34.05 16.33
C ARG A 536 9.20 -33.05 17.48
N PRO A 537 8.51 -33.36 18.60
CA PRO A 537 8.59 -32.55 19.79
C PRO A 537 10.03 -32.46 20.32
N VAL A 538 10.41 -31.28 20.82
CA VAL A 538 11.76 -31.04 21.34
C VAL A 538 11.93 -31.67 22.71
N ALA A 539 13.08 -32.29 22.96
CA ALA A 539 13.51 -32.76 24.26
C ALA A 539 14.86 -32.14 24.65
N LEU A 540 15.01 -31.74 25.92
CA LEU A 540 16.21 -31.04 26.39
C LEU A 540 17.13 -31.96 27.19
N VAL A 541 18.44 -31.86 26.94
CA VAL A 541 19.49 -32.61 27.64
C VAL A 541 20.29 -31.67 28.54
N PHE A 542 20.39 -32.05 29.81
CA PHE A 542 21.07 -31.33 30.89
C PHE A 542 22.32 -32.11 31.32
N PRO A 543 23.50 -31.79 30.77
CA PRO A 543 24.70 -32.60 30.99
C PRO A 543 25.21 -32.57 32.43
N GLY A 544 24.91 -31.52 33.20
CA GLY A 544 25.40 -31.32 34.57
C GLY A 544 26.90 -31.00 34.63
N THR A 545 27.50 -30.60 33.52
CA THR A 545 28.95 -30.36 33.37
C THR A 545 29.26 -29.12 32.52
N ILE A 546 28.27 -28.26 32.24
CA ILE A 546 28.49 -27.03 31.46
C ILE A 546 29.48 -26.10 32.15
N ASP A 547 30.48 -25.65 31.39
CA ASP A 547 31.36 -24.55 31.78
C ASP A 547 30.60 -23.21 31.71
N SER A 548 30.27 -22.68 32.88
CA SER A 548 29.49 -21.44 33.02
C SER A 548 30.19 -20.22 32.44
N SER A 549 31.52 -20.25 32.30
CA SER A 549 32.29 -19.14 31.71
C SER A 549 31.90 -18.89 30.24
N ARG A 550 31.39 -19.92 29.55
CA ARG A 550 30.87 -19.84 28.18
C ARG A 550 29.57 -19.04 28.07
N THR A 551 28.89 -18.75 29.17
CA THR A 551 27.58 -18.05 29.21
C THR A 551 27.69 -16.58 29.63
N ARG A 552 28.92 -16.02 29.68
CA ARG A 552 29.16 -14.64 30.11
C ARG A 552 28.43 -13.62 29.24
N ASP A 553 28.40 -13.85 27.93
CA ASP A 553 27.66 -13.04 26.97
C ASP A 553 26.16 -13.05 27.26
N LEU A 554 25.58 -14.20 27.61
CA LEU A 554 24.18 -14.32 28.00
C LEU A 554 23.89 -13.57 29.31
N ARG A 555 24.76 -13.67 30.33
CA ARG A 555 24.61 -12.90 31.57
C ARG A 555 24.60 -11.39 31.32
N ALA A 556 25.39 -10.92 30.36
CA ALA A 556 25.49 -9.50 30.02
C ALA A 556 24.33 -8.99 29.14
N THR A 557 23.74 -9.85 28.31
CA THR A 557 22.83 -9.41 27.22
C THR A 557 21.41 -9.94 27.34
N GLN A 558 21.16 -11.02 28.09
CA GLN A 558 19.87 -11.73 28.14
C GLN A 558 19.20 -11.60 29.52
N PRO A 559 18.19 -10.72 29.67
CA PRO A 559 17.53 -10.49 30.98
C PRO A 559 16.79 -11.72 31.52
N VAL A 560 16.32 -12.62 30.66
CA VAL A 560 15.68 -13.88 31.09
C VAL A 560 16.71 -14.81 31.71
N PHE A 561 17.89 -14.92 31.07
CA PHE A 561 18.99 -15.72 31.60
C PHE A 561 19.45 -15.17 32.95
N LEU A 562 19.74 -13.87 33.01
CA LEU A 562 20.26 -13.22 34.22
C LEU A 562 19.33 -13.41 35.41
N ARG A 563 18.02 -13.17 35.24
CA ARG A 563 17.04 -13.34 36.32
C ARG A 563 16.95 -14.78 36.82
N ALA A 564 16.92 -15.77 35.92
CA ALA A 564 16.86 -17.18 36.31
C ALA A 564 18.15 -17.63 37.00
N PHE A 565 19.29 -17.09 36.58
CA PHE A 565 20.58 -17.35 37.21
C PHE A 565 20.64 -16.75 38.64
N GLU A 566 20.22 -15.49 38.81
CA GLU A 566 20.17 -14.80 40.11
C GLU A 566 19.14 -15.41 41.07
N GLU A 567 18.00 -15.90 40.55
CA GLU A 567 16.99 -16.63 41.34
C GLU A 567 17.63 -17.79 42.11
N CYS A 568 18.45 -18.61 41.44
CA CYS A 568 19.15 -19.73 42.08
C CYS A 568 20.14 -19.27 43.15
N LEU A 569 20.92 -18.22 42.88
CA LEU A 569 21.94 -17.73 43.82
C LEU A 569 21.33 -17.10 45.07
N SER A 570 20.18 -16.45 44.93
CA SER A 570 19.49 -15.76 46.03
C SER A 570 19.02 -16.70 47.15
N VAL A 571 18.85 -18.00 46.87
CA VAL A 571 18.35 -18.99 47.83
C VAL A 571 19.33 -19.26 48.97
N VAL A 572 20.63 -19.19 48.72
CA VAL A 572 21.68 -19.53 49.71
C VAL A 572 22.47 -18.32 50.21
N GLY A 573 22.35 -17.15 49.54
CA GLY A 573 22.99 -15.90 49.98
C GLY A 573 24.52 -15.98 50.13
N ALA A 574 25.17 -16.88 49.39
CA ALA A 574 26.58 -17.20 49.57
C ALA A 574 27.51 -16.17 48.90
N GLU A 575 28.58 -15.77 49.58
CA GLU A 575 29.66 -14.94 49.00
C GLU A 575 30.48 -15.74 47.97
N ASP A 576 30.63 -17.06 48.17
CA ASP A 576 31.26 -18.01 47.24
C ASP A 576 30.23 -19.02 46.71
N VAL A 577 30.01 -19.03 45.39
CA VAL A 577 29.06 -19.93 44.72
C VAL A 577 29.69 -21.32 44.55
N PRO A 578 29.12 -22.39 45.14
CA PRO A 578 29.62 -23.76 44.91
C PRO A 578 29.55 -24.15 43.43
N ALA A 579 30.51 -24.95 42.97
CA ALA A 579 30.59 -25.34 41.56
C ALA A 579 29.31 -26.06 41.07
N GLU A 580 28.72 -26.95 41.87
CA GLU A 580 27.47 -27.62 41.48
C GLU A 580 26.29 -26.64 41.40
N LEU A 581 26.27 -25.58 42.22
CA LEU A 581 25.24 -24.55 42.18
C LEU A 581 25.37 -23.67 40.93
N ASP A 582 26.60 -23.29 40.55
CA ASP A 582 26.83 -22.49 39.34
C ASP A 582 26.43 -23.26 38.07
N ILE A 583 26.70 -24.58 38.01
CA ILE A 583 26.23 -25.46 36.93
C ILE A 583 24.69 -25.52 36.91
N LEU A 584 24.06 -25.81 38.05
CA LEU A 584 22.59 -25.88 38.17
C LEU A 584 21.93 -24.57 37.76
N ALA A 585 22.45 -23.44 38.25
CA ALA A 585 21.94 -22.12 37.92
C ALA A 585 22.09 -21.80 36.43
N THR A 586 23.23 -22.18 35.83
CA THR A 586 23.51 -21.97 34.41
C THR A 586 22.58 -22.80 33.52
N GLU A 587 22.43 -24.10 33.80
CA GLU A 587 21.55 -24.99 33.02
C GLU A 587 20.07 -24.64 33.16
N LEU A 588 19.63 -24.28 34.37
CA LEU A 588 18.27 -23.79 34.57
C LEU A 588 18.04 -22.47 33.84
N ALA A 589 18.99 -21.52 33.88
CA ALA A 589 18.87 -20.26 33.16
C ALA A 589 18.79 -20.46 31.64
N LEU A 590 19.56 -21.40 31.08
CA LEU A 590 19.44 -21.78 29.67
C LEU A 590 18.08 -22.42 29.37
N ALA A 591 17.55 -23.28 30.25
CA ALA A 591 16.23 -23.86 30.08
C ALA A 591 15.14 -22.79 30.06
N ARG A 592 15.20 -21.81 30.98
CA ARG A 592 14.26 -20.67 31.04
C ARG A 592 14.37 -19.79 29.80
N LEU A 593 15.58 -19.59 29.28
CA LEU A 593 15.80 -18.85 28.04
C LEU A 593 15.13 -19.55 26.85
N TRP A 594 15.36 -20.85 26.65
CA TRP A 594 14.67 -21.65 25.62
C TRP A 594 13.15 -21.61 25.75
N GLN A 595 12.63 -21.74 26.98
CA GLN A 595 11.20 -21.63 27.26
C GLN A 595 10.64 -20.24 26.89
N SER A 596 11.42 -19.18 27.12
CA SER A 596 11.02 -17.83 26.73
C SER A 596 10.92 -17.66 25.21
N TRP A 597 11.76 -18.37 24.46
CA TRP A 597 11.74 -18.44 22.99
C TRP A 597 10.67 -19.39 22.44
N GLY A 598 9.78 -19.91 23.30
CA GLY A 598 8.64 -20.75 22.91
C GLY A 598 8.93 -22.26 22.92
N VAL A 599 10.17 -22.68 23.18
CA VAL A 599 10.52 -24.10 23.21
C VAL A 599 9.94 -24.75 24.48
N ARG A 600 8.94 -25.59 24.29
CA ARG A 600 8.33 -26.39 25.36
C ARG A 600 8.86 -27.82 25.28
N PRO A 601 9.74 -28.25 26.20
CA PRO A 601 10.26 -29.60 26.17
C PRO A 601 9.14 -30.60 26.41
N ALA A 602 9.02 -31.60 25.54
CA ALA A 602 8.09 -32.72 25.71
C ALA A 602 8.71 -33.86 26.51
N ALA A 603 10.04 -33.89 26.63
CA ALA A 603 10.80 -34.77 27.52
C ALA A 603 12.11 -34.08 27.93
N VAL A 604 12.73 -34.56 29.00
CA VAL A 604 14.03 -34.09 29.47
C VAL A 604 14.93 -35.26 29.86
N ALA A 605 16.24 -35.07 29.73
CA ALA A 605 17.24 -36.00 30.22
C ALA A 605 18.31 -35.24 30.98
N GLY A 606 18.82 -35.79 32.08
CA GLY A 606 19.87 -35.11 32.83
C GLY A 606 20.75 -36.01 33.67
N SER A 607 22.02 -35.63 33.79
CA SER A 607 23.02 -36.32 34.60
C SER A 607 23.64 -35.41 35.66
N GLY A 608 23.99 -35.96 36.83
CA GLY A 608 24.62 -35.18 37.91
C GLY A 608 23.77 -33.98 38.36
N ALA A 609 24.35 -32.78 38.36
CA ALA A 609 23.61 -31.54 38.64
C ALA A 609 22.48 -31.28 37.62
N GLY A 610 22.64 -31.72 36.37
CA GLY A 610 21.64 -31.60 35.31
C GLY A 610 20.40 -32.47 35.54
N ALA A 611 20.51 -33.57 36.29
CA ALA A 611 19.34 -34.36 36.70
C ALA A 611 18.42 -33.55 37.62
N VAL A 612 18.98 -32.71 38.48
CA VAL A 612 18.21 -31.81 39.36
C VAL A 612 17.53 -30.71 38.53
N VAL A 613 18.18 -30.20 37.49
CA VAL A 613 17.56 -29.24 36.56
C VAL A 613 16.42 -29.90 35.77
N ALA A 614 16.59 -31.14 35.32
CA ALA A 614 15.55 -31.90 34.65
C ALA A 614 14.31 -32.08 35.55
N ASP A 615 14.51 -32.38 36.84
CA ASP A 615 13.44 -32.45 37.85
C ASP A 615 12.67 -31.11 37.96
N VAL A 616 13.38 -29.97 38.01
CA VAL A 616 12.75 -28.64 38.06
C VAL A 616 11.93 -28.37 36.79
N VAL A 617 12.50 -28.63 35.62
CA VAL A 617 11.85 -28.39 34.33
C VAL A 617 10.63 -29.29 34.15
N ALA A 618 10.67 -30.53 34.64
CA ALA A 618 9.56 -31.46 34.63
C ALA A 618 8.52 -31.20 35.75
N GLY A 619 8.77 -30.27 36.65
CA GLY A 619 7.86 -29.91 37.76
C GLY A 619 7.87 -30.88 38.93
N VAL A 620 8.92 -31.69 39.06
CA VAL A 620 9.15 -32.63 40.17
C VAL A 620 9.50 -31.86 41.44
N CYS A 621 10.34 -30.83 41.35
CA CYS A 621 10.72 -29.95 42.45
C CYS A 621 10.69 -28.46 42.05
N THR A 622 10.67 -27.58 43.06
CA THR A 622 10.81 -26.13 42.89
C THR A 622 12.29 -25.72 42.79
N VAL A 623 12.56 -24.50 42.33
CA VAL A 623 13.93 -23.95 42.25
C VAL A 623 14.59 -23.92 43.64
N GLU A 624 13.87 -23.48 44.66
CA GLU A 624 14.36 -23.44 46.04
C GLU A 624 14.72 -24.83 46.59
N GLU A 625 13.85 -25.81 46.37
CA GLU A 625 14.09 -27.21 46.74
C GLU A 625 15.30 -27.79 46.00
N ALA A 626 15.43 -27.53 44.70
CA ALA A 626 16.57 -27.95 43.89
C ALA A 626 17.90 -27.37 44.38
N VAL A 627 17.93 -26.07 44.69
CA VAL A 627 19.15 -25.42 45.22
C VAL A 627 19.52 -25.99 46.59
N ARG A 628 18.56 -26.17 47.51
CA ARG A 628 18.83 -26.79 48.82
C ARG A 628 19.31 -28.24 48.70
N ARG A 629 18.71 -29.02 47.80
CA ARG A 629 19.15 -30.39 47.53
C ARG A 629 20.60 -30.44 47.05
N THR A 630 20.98 -29.53 46.16
CA THR A 630 22.34 -29.47 45.60
C THR A 630 23.37 -28.95 46.59
N VAL A 631 23.06 -27.90 47.35
CA VAL A 631 24.04 -27.22 48.23
C VAL A 631 24.13 -27.87 49.61
N THR A 632 23.00 -28.25 50.22
CA THR A 632 22.97 -28.73 51.61
C THR A 632 22.65 -30.23 51.73
N GLY A 633 22.38 -30.92 50.61
CA GLY A 633 21.96 -32.32 50.63
C GLY A 633 20.57 -32.53 51.24
N ALA A 634 19.72 -31.49 51.28
CA ALA A 634 18.41 -31.57 51.89
C ALA A 634 17.52 -32.63 51.20
N THR A 635 16.82 -33.45 51.99
CA THR A 635 15.81 -34.37 51.47
C THR A 635 14.56 -33.58 51.08
N VAL A 636 14.10 -33.75 49.84
CA VAL A 636 12.92 -33.08 49.28
C VAL A 636 11.92 -34.14 48.83
N GLU A 637 10.63 -33.91 49.09
CA GLU A 637 9.55 -34.73 48.56
C GLU A 637 9.36 -34.45 47.06
N LEU A 638 9.67 -35.44 46.22
CA LEU A 638 9.60 -35.32 44.77
C LEU A 638 8.17 -35.56 44.27
N ARG A 639 7.70 -34.69 43.37
CA ARG A 639 6.36 -34.75 42.76
C ARG A 639 6.40 -35.57 41.48
N THR A 640 5.24 -36.08 41.04
CA THR A 640 5.14 -36.77 39.74
C THR A 640 5.52 -35.82 38.60
N PRO A 641 6.44 -36.22 37.70
CA PRO A 641 6.87 -35.37 36.59
C PRO A 641 5.72 -35.13 35.59
N ARG A 642 5.65 -33.92 35.04
CA ARG A 642 4.64 -33.53 34.03
C ARG A 642 5.02 -33.97 32.62
N ILE A 643 6.30 -34.24 32.40
CA ILE A 643 6.89 -34.73 31.15
C ILE A 643 7.90 -35.84 31.48
N PRO A 644 8.18 -36.78 30.57
CA PRO A 644 9.17 -37.84 30.81
C PRO A 644 10.55 -37.27 31.20
N VAL A 645 11.15 -37.86 32.23
CA VAL A 645 12.51 -37.57 32.71
C VAL A 645 13.35 -38.82 32.53
N LEU A 646 14.46 -38.73 31.79
CA LEU A 646 15.42 -39.81 31.57
C LEU A 646 16.74 -39.51 32.28
N GLU A 647 17.47 -40.55 32.68
CA GLU A 647 18.83 -40.38 33.21
C GLU A 647 19.83 -40.00 32.10
N GLN A 648 19.62 -40.52 30.89
CA GLN A 648 20.46 -40.24 29.72
C GLN A 648 19.60 -40.09 28.47
N ALA A 649 20.03 -39.22 27.56
CA ALA A 649 19.40 -39.09 26.26
C ALA A 649 19.69 -40.35 25.41
N PRO A 650 18.73 -40.77 24.56
CA PRO A 650 18.96 -41.84 23.59
C PRO A 650 20.15 -41.57 22.68
N GLY A 651 20.86 -42.62 22.25
CA GLY A 651 21.98 -42.48 21.33
C GLY A 651 21.59 -41.95 19.95
N PRO A 652 22.51 -41.35 19.18
CA PRO A 652 22.21 -40.74 17.87
C PRO A 652 21.72 -41.74 16.80
N ALA A 653 21.93 -43.04 17.00
CA ALA A 653 21.43 -44.10 16.12
C ALA A 653 20.05 -44.64 16.52
N GLU A 654 19.52 -44.24 17.68
CA GLU A 654 18.22 -44.68 18.17
C GLU A 654 17.10 -43.88 17.50
N ALA A 655 16.13 -44.60 16.92
CA ALA A 655 14.92 -43.97 16.44
C ALA A 655 14.13 -43.43 17.63
N THR A 656 13.92 -42.12 17.67
CA THR A 656 13.22 -41.44 18.75
C THR A 656 12.08 -40.60 18.21
N ASP A 657 11.01 -40.51 18.99
CA ASP A 657 9.88 -39.62 18.71
C ASP A 657 10.19 -38.15 19.01
N HIS A 658 11.37 -37.85 19.59
CA HIS A 658 11.76 -36.52 20.04
C HIS A 658 12.99 -36.01 19.29
N LEU A 659 13.12 -34.68 19.19
CA LEU A 659 14.37 -34.02 18.81
C LEU A 659 15.17 -33.70 20.08
N TRP A 660 16.11 -34.56 20.42
CA TRP A 660 16.98 -34.39 21.59
C TRP A 660 18.06 -33.35 21.32
N MET A 661 18.11 -32.32 22.16
CA MET A 661 19.07 -31.22 22.04
C MET A 661 19.68 -30.88 23.40
N PRO A 662 21.01 -30.74 23.51
CA PRO A 662 21.63 -30.21 24.71
C PRO A 662 21.19 -28.76 24.97
N VAL A 663 21.00 -28.42 26.25
CA VAL A 663 20.52 -27.08 26.65
C VAL A 663 21.51 -25.97 26.22
N LEU A 664 22.80 -26.30 26.12
CA LEU A 664 23.83 -25.53 25.41
C LEU A 664 24.40 -26.37 24.27
N PRO A 665 24.13 -26.03 23.00
CA PRO A 665 24.68 -26.72 21.84
C PRO A 665 26.21 -26.70 21.79
N GLU A 666 26.82 -27.85 21.51
CA GLU A 666 28.23 -27.95 21.16
C GLU A 666 28.45 -27.43 19.73
N SER A 667 28.40 -26.11 19.57
CA SER A 667 28.92 -25.47 18.36
C SER A 667 30.41 -25.15 18.57
N GLY A 668 31.24 -25.25 17.54
CA GLY A 668 32.68 -24.91 17.59
C GLY A 668 32.99 -23.41 17.85
N ARG A 669 32.04 -22.65 18.41
CA ARG A 669 32.15 -21.24 18.78
C ARG A 669 32.37 -21.09 20.29
N GLN A 670 33.16 -20.09 20.69
CA GLN A 670 33.49 -19.82 22.10
C GLN A 670 32.31 -19.24 22.89
N ASP A 671 31.47 -18.41 22.26
CA ASP A 671 30.33 -17.72 22.90
C ASP A 671 29.03 -18.54 22.84
N ALA A 672 28.17 -18.42 23.86
CA ALA A 672 26.93 -19.19 23.96
C ALA A 672 25.78 -18.65 23.10
N LEU A 673 25.58 -17.33 23.00
CA LEU A 673 24.47 -16.75 22.25
C LEU A 673 24.47 -17.17 20.77
N PRO A 674 25.58 -17.10 20.02
CA PRO A 674 25.59 -17.53 18.62
C PRO A 674 25.27 -19.02 18.43
N ALA A 675 25.62 -19.86 19.42
CA ALA A 675 25.31 -21.29 19.42
C ALA A 675 23.81 -21.52 19.62
N LEU A 676 23.20 -20.77 20.56
CA LEU A 676 21.76 -20.82 20.80
C LEU A 676 20.96 -20.28 19.61
N LEU A 677 21.40 -19.19 18.98
CA LEU A 677 20.76 -18.64 17.77
C LEU A 677 20.82 -19.62 16.60
N ASP A 678 21.94 -20.32 16.41
CA ASP A 678 22.07 -21.36 15.38
C ASP A 678 21.09 -22.51 15.62
N ALA A 679 21.03 -23.01 16.87
CA ALA A 679 20.08 -24.03 17.26
C ALA A 679 18.62 -23.56 17.13
N ALA A 680 18.30 -22.31 17.46
CA ALA A 680 16.98 -21.73 17.28
C ALA A 680 16.59 -21.68 15.79
N GLY A 681 17.54 -21.30 14.92
CA GLY A 681 17.37 -21.36 13.47
C GLY A 681 17.08 -22.79 12.99
N ARG A 682 17.81 -23.79 13.48
CA ARG A 682 17.57 -25.21 13.15
C ARG A 682 16.22 -25.73 13.64
N LEU A 683 15.79 -25.35 14.84
CA LEU A 683 14.47 -25.67 15.36
C LEU A 683 13.37 -25.07 14.50
N TRP A 684 13.54 -23.80 14.11
CA TRP A 684 12.62 -23.11 13.20
C TRP A 684 12.57 -23.76 11.82
N LEU A 685 13.71 -24.18 11.26
CA LEU A 685 13.75 -24.98 10.05
C LEU A 685 12.96 -26.29 10.21
N ALA A 686 13.08 -26.96 11.36
CA ALA A 686 12.33 -28.17 11.70
C ALA A 686 10.84 -27.93 12.05
N GLU A 687 10.27 -26.80 11.65
CA GLU A 687 8.87 -26.39 11.90
C GLU A 687 8.50 -26.31 13.39
N THR A 688 9.48 -26.17 14.29
CA THR A 688 9.21 -25.86 15.71
C THR A 688 8.69 -24.43 15.82
N THR A 689 7.58 -24.25 16.53
CA THR A 689 7.01 -22.92 16.79
C THR A 689 7.94 -22.12 17.70
N MET A 690 8.47 -21.01 17.16
CA MET A 690 9.31 -20.07 17.90
C MET A 690 8.48 -18.88 18.37
N ARG A 691 8.81 -18.36 19.56
CA ARG A 691 8.29 -17.10 20.09
C ARG A 691 9.38 -16.03 20.02
N TRP A 692 9.38 -15.29 18.92
CA TRP A 692 10.41 -14.29 18.61
C TRP A 692 10.45 -13.14 19.62
N GLU A 693 9.34 -12.80 20.27
CA GLU A 693 9.29 -11.79 21.34
C GLU A 693 10.20 -12.16 22.52
N GLY A 694 10.36 -13.45 22.80
CA GLY A 694 11.28 -13.93 23.83
C GLY A 694 12.75 -13.73 23.45
N LEU A 695 13.07 -13.78 22.16
CA LEU A 695 14.42 -13.58 21.64
C LEU A 695 14.89 -12.13 21.81
N HIS A 696 13.95 -11.19 21.70
CA HIS A 696 14.19 -9.75 21.83
C HIS A 696 13.80 -9.20 23.21
N ALA A 697 13.63 -10.07 24.21
CA ALA A 697 13.19 -9.67 25.54
C ALA A 697 14.15 -8.63 26.17
N GLY A 698 13.58 -7.51 26.63
CA GLY A 698 14.33 -6.41 27.23
C GLY A 698 14.83 -5.35 26.26
N VAL A 699 14.57 -5.51 24.96
CA VAL A 699 14.87 -4.51 23.93
C VAL A 699 13.56 -4.09 23.26
N ARG A 700 13.35 -2.78 23.10
CA ARG A 700 12.24 -2.25 22.30
C ARG A 700 12.72 -2.14 20.85
N GLN A 701 12.46 -3.18 20.07
CA GLN A 701 12.76 -3.19 18.63
C GLN A 701 11.71 -2.43 17.84
N ARG A 702 12.11 -2.01 16.65
CA ARG A 702 11.24 -1.34 15.68
C ARG A 702 11.02 -2.21 14.47
N ARG A 703 9.84 -2.06 13.88
CA ARG A 703 9.62 -2.49 12.51
C ARG A 703 10.36 -1.51 11.60
N VAL A 704 11.04 -2.02 10.59
CA VAL A 704 11.68 -1.22 9.55
C VAL A 704 11.20 -1.69 8.17
N PRO A 705 11.10 -0.79 7.18
CA PRO A 705 10.84 -1.18 5.81
C PRO A 705 11.88 -2.19 5.33
N LEU A 706 11.42 -3.31 4.77
CA LEU A 706 12.26 -4.34 4.17
C LEU A 706 11.64 -4.77 2.85
N PRO A 707 12.44 -5.30 1.89
CA PRO A 707 11.91 -5.77 0.63
C PRO A 707 10.74 -6.73 0.80
N SER A 708 9.76 -6.61 -0.09
CA SER A 708 8.58 -7.44 -0.12
C SER A 708 8.80 -8.76 -0.87
N TYR A 709 7.82 -9.66 -0.74
CA TYR A 709 7.80 -10.98 -1.34
C TYR A 709 8.05 -10.95 -2.86
N PRO A 710 8.94 -11.81 -3.39
CA PRO A 710 9.19 -11.91 -4.83
C PRO A 710 8.15 -12.83 -5.49
N PHE A 711 6.99 -12.26 -5.82
CA PHE A 711 5.92 -12.97 -6.54
C PHE A 711 6.43 -13.61 -7.85
N GLU A 712 6.03 -14.87 -8.07
CA GLU A 712 6.35 -15.56 -9.32
C GLU A 712 5.60 -14.92 -10.49
N ARG A 713 6.34 -14.62 -11.55
CA ARG A 713 5.79 -13.90 -12.70
C ARG A 713 5.25 -14.91 -13.71
N GLN A 714 3.93 -15.07 -13.76
CA GLN A 714 3.23 -15.82 -14.80
C GLN A 714 2.24 -14.93 -15.54
N ARG A 715 2.18 -15.05 -16.87
CA ARG A 715 1.32 -14.23 -17.73
C ARG A 715 -0.12 -14.76 -17.76
N TYR A 716 -1.06 -13.90 -17.40
CA TYR A 716 -2.50 -14.16 -17.39
C TYR A 716 -3.26 -13.01 -18.08
N VAL A 717 -3.72 -13.25 -19.31
CA VAL A 717 -4.52 -12.28 -20.07
C VAL A 717 -5.47 -13.00 -21.03
N VAL A 718 -6.61 -12.39 -21.30
CA VAL A 718 -7.48 -12.73 -22.44
C VAL A 718 -7.17 -11.73 -23.55
N GLU A 719 -6.69 -12.23 -24.68
CA GLU A 719 -6.32 -11.38 -25.80
C GLU A 719 -7.58 -10.76 -26.43
N PRO A 720 -7.61 -9.44 -26.67
CA PRO A 720 -8.74 -8.80 -27.34
C PRO A 720 -8.93 -9.39 -28.75
N GLN A 721 -10.18 -9.49 -29.24
CA GLN A 721 -10.41 -9.75 -30.66
C GLN A 721 -9.96 -8.53 -31.50
N PRO A 722 -9.40 -8.71 -32.70
CA PRO A 722 -9.22 -7.60 -33.64
C PRO A 722 -10.57 -6.93 -33.86
N PHE A 723 -10.61 -5.60 -33.78
CA PHE A 723 -11.82 -4.86 -34.13
C PHE A 723 -12.19 -5.16 -35.59
N VAL A 724 -13.24 -5.95 -35.78
CA VAL A 724 -13.91 -6.09 -37.08
C VAL A 724 -15.06 -5.09 -37.03
N PRO A 725 -15.01 -3.97 -37.77
CA PRO A 725 -16.15 -3.05 -37.79
C PRO A 725 -17.39 -3.84 -38.18
N PRO A 726 -18.52 -3.66 -37.48
CA PRO A 726 -19.77 -4.26 -37.92
C PRO A 726 -20.00 -3.83 -39.37
N ARG A 727 -20.30 -4.79 -40.25
CA ARG A 727 -20.89 -4.46 -41.55
C ARG A 727 -22.20 -3.76 -41.21
N THR A 728 -22.21 -2.44 -41.30
CA THR A 728 -23.45 -1.68 -41.38
C THR A 728 -24.17 -2.19 -42.62
N GLU A 729 -25.13 -3.09 -42.41
CA GLU A 729 -26.26 -3.14 -43.32
C GLU A 729 -26.82 -1.73 -43.33
N VAL A 730 -26.67 -1.07 -44.47
CA VAL A 730 -27.29 0.22 -44.74
C VAL A 730 -28.77 0.05 -44.42
N PRO A 731 -29.33 0.75 -43.41
CA PRO A 731 -30.77 0.76 -43.22
C PRO A 731 -31.39 1.18 -44.54
N ALA A 732 -32.40 0.45 -45.00
CA ALA A 732 -33.12 0.79 -46.21
C ALA A 732 -33.47 2.28 -46.18
N THR A 733 -33.15 2.99 -47.27
CA THR A 733 -33.55 4.38 -47.52
C THR A 733 -35.00 4.59 -47.07
N PRO A 734 -35.28 5.54 -46.16
CA PRO A 734 -36.65 5.88 -45.81
C PRO A 734 -37.39 6.29 -47.09
N SER A 735 -38.59 5.76 -47.27
CA SER A 735 -39.50 6.12 -48.36
C SER A 735 -39.73 7.63 -48.43
N GLU A 736 -39.99 8.14 -49.63
CA GLU A 736 -40.36 9.53 -49.97
C GLU A 736 -41.46 10.11 -49.04
N GLY A 737 -41.06 10.58 -47.85
CA GLY A 737 -41.89 11.33 -46.91
C GLY A 737 -41.65 12.83 -47.06
N SER A 738 -42.62 13.66 -46.67
CA SER A 738 -42.41 15.11 -46.59
C SER A 738 -41.25 15.43 -45.63
N VAL A 739 -40.54 16.54 -45.85
CA VAL A 739 -39.42 16.98 -44.98
C VAL A 739 -39.84 17.02 -43.51
N TYR A 740 -41.10 17.39 -43.23
CA TYR A 740 -41.70 17.39 -41.89
C TYR A 740 -41.72 15.99 -41.24
N GLN A 741 -42.08 14.94 -41.98
CA GLN A 741 -42.11 13.58 -41.46
C GLN A 741 -40.69 13.06 -41.20
N VAL A 742 -39.75 13.36 -42.11
CA VAL A 742 -38.34 12.97 -41.98
C VAL A 742 -37.71 13.64 -40.76
N VAL A 743 -38.03 14.92 -40.50
CA VAL A 743 -37.54 15.65 -39.32
C VAL A 743 -38.20 15.14 -38.04
N ALA A 744 -39.50 14.84 -38.03
CA ALA A 744 -40.18 14.25 -36.87
C ALA A 744 -39.60 12.88 -36.48
N ASP A 745 -39.40 11.99 -37.48
CA ASP A 745 -38.79 10.68 -37.28
C ASP A 745 -37.35 10.82 -36.77
N LEU A 746 -36.62 11.83 -37.25
CA LEU A 746 -35.26 12.13 -36.81
C LEU A 746 -35.23 12.60 -35.34
N PHE A 747 -36.17 13.45 -34.93
CA PHE A 747 -36.33 13.87 -33.53
C PHE A 747 -36.66 12.67 -32.63
N ALA A 748 -37.64 11.86 -33.01
CA ALA A 748 -38.05 10.66 -32.27
C ALA A 748 -36.88 9.68 -32.08
N GLN A 749 -36.14 9.38 -33.15
CA GLN A 749 -34.98 8.47 -33.10
C GLN A 749 -33.83 9.01 -32.26
N THR A 750 -33.62 10.33 -32.25
CA THR A 750 -32.51 10.93 -31.51
C THR A 750 -32.84 11.07 -30.02
N LEU A 751 -34.11 11.29 -29.69
CA LEU A 751 -34.62 11.35 -28.31
C LEU A 751 -34.96 9.96 -27.74
N GLY A 752 -34.97 8.90 -28.57
CA GLY A 752 -35.32 7.54 -28.15
C GLY A 752 -36.82 7.34 -27.90
N LEU A 753 -37.66 8.13 -28.57
CA LEU A 753 -39.12 8.11 -28.48
C LEU A 753 -39.72 7.30 -29.63
N GLU A 754 -40.90 6.72 -29.41
CA GLU A 754 -41.60 5.92 -30.44
C GLU A 754 -42.15 6.81 -31.57
N ALA A 755 -42.57 8.04 -31.23
CA ALA A 755 -42.97 9.11 -32.15
C ALA A 755 -42.85 10.47 -31.45
N VAL A 756 -42.84 11.55 -32.22
CA VAL A 756 -42.82 12.95 -31.75
C VAL A 756 -43.82 13.76 -32.58
N GLU A 757 -44.63 14.59 -31.94
CA GLU A 757 -45.56 15.48 -32.65
C GLU A 757 -44.83 16.71 -33.21
N LEU A 758 -45.35 17.28 -34.29
CA LEU A 758 -44.64 18.31 -35.07
C LEU A 758 -44.40 19.63 -34.31
N ASP A 759 -45.17 19.91 -33.26
CA ASP A 759 -45.13 21.13 -32.46
C ASP A 759 -44.51 20.94 -31.06
N GLU A 760 -44.01 19.75 -30.75
CA GLU A 760 -43.37 19.48 -29.46
C GLU A 760 -41.92 20.01 -29.44
N SER A 761 -41.60 20.76 -28.38
CA SER A 761 -40.26 21.33 -28.20
C SER A 761 -39.24 20.24 -27.84
N PHE A 762 -38.10 20.27 -28.52
CA PHE A 762 -36.95 19.40 -28.32
C PHE A 762 -36.51 19.32 -26.85
N PHE A 763 -36.49 20.46 -26.15
CA PHE A 763 -36.06 20.51 -24.75
C PHE A 763 -37.12 19.98 -23.78
N ASP A 764 -38.41 20.17 -24.09
CA ASP A 764 -39.51 19.66 -23.27
C ASP A 764 -39.64 18.13 -23.37
N LEU A 765 -39.18 17.54 -24.49
CA LEU A 765 -39.07 16.10 -24.71
C LEU A 765 -37.82 15.47 -24.06
N GLY A 766 -37.07 16.24 -23.26
CA GLY A 766 -35.88 15.76 -22.55
C GLY A 766 -34.58 15.85 -23.37
N GLY A 767 -34.58 16.57 -24.48
CA GLY A 767 -33.37 16.86 -25.25
C GLY A 767 -32.39 17.75 -24.49
N ASP A 768 -31.09 17.47 -24.60
CA ASP A 768 -30.00 18.26 -24.04
C ASP A 768 -28.99 18.67 -25.14
N SER A 769 -27.93 19.40 -24.77
CA SER A 769 -26.92 19.87 -25.73
C SER A 769 -26.14 18.75 -26.44
N LEU A 770 -26.02 17.56 -25.82
CA LEU A 770 -25.37 16.40 -26.43
C LEU A 770 -26.30 15.77 -27.47
N ILE A 771 -27.56 15.56 -27.12
CA ILE A 771 -28.60 15.04 -28.02
C ILE A 771 -28.82 16.02 -29.19
N ALA A 772 -28.80 17.33 -28.94
CA ALA A 772 -28.90 18.36 -29.97
C ALA A 772 -27.75 18.27 -30.98
N THR A 773 -26.53 17.99 -30.51
CA THR A 773 -25.36 17.82 -31.37
C THR A 773 -25.50 16.58 -32.27
N GLN A 774 -26.04 15.48 -31.72
CA GLN A 774 -26.33 14.26 -32.49
C GLN A 774 -27.44 14.48 -33.52
N LEU A 775 -28.51 15.18 -33.13
CA LEU A 775 -29.63 15.55 -33.99
C LEU A 775 -29.16 16.38 -35.17
N LEU A 776 -28.38 17.44 -34.92
CA LEU A 776 -27.80 18.31 -35.94
C LEU A 776 -26.83 17.56 -36.86
N SER A 777 -26.00 16.65 -36.32
CA SER A 777 -25.09 15.83 -37.12
C SER A 777 -25.86 14.97 -38.11
N ARG A 778 -26.91 14.28 -37.66
CA ARG A 778 -27.75 13.43 -38.52
C ARG A 778 -28.60 14.23 -39.51
N ALA A 779 -29.12 15.40 -39.09
CA ALA A 779 -29.86 16.29 -39.97
C ALA A 779 -29.00 16.79 -41.14
N ARG A 780 -27.71 17.09 -40.92
CA ARG A 780 -26.77 17.48 -41.98
C ARG A 780 -26.47 16.35 -42.97
N GLU A 781 -26.54 15.09 -42.53
CA GLU A 781 -26.38 13.93 -43.42
C GLU A 781 -27.58 13.79 -44.36
N LEU A 782 -28.79 14.01 -43.85
CA LEU A 782 -30.03 13.91 -44.61
C LEU A 782 -30.29 15.13 -45.50
N PHE A 783 -29.87 16.33 -45.06
CA PHE A 783 -30.09 17.61 -45.75
C PHE A 783 -28.77 18.36 -45.98
N PRO A 784 -27.88 17.85 -46.84
CA PRO A 784 -26.52 18.38 -47.00
C PRO A 784 -26.44 19.80 -47.57
N THR A 785 -27.54 20.32 -48.14
CA THR A 785 -27.66 21.68 -48.68
C THR A 785 -28.19 22.69 -47.66
N ALA A 786 -28.72 22.25 -46.51
CA ALA A 786 -29.18 23.13 -45.43
C ALA A 786 -28.02 23.55 -44.52
N ARG A 787 -27.99 24.83 -44.14
CA ARG A 787 -27.08 25.40 -43.15
C ARG A 787 -27.66 25.22 -41.75
N LEU A 788 -27.25 24.12 -41.11
CA LEU A 788 -27.68 23.75 -39.77
C LEU A 788 -26.52 23.92 -38.78
N ASP A 789 -26.30 25.09 -38.20
CA ASP A 789 -25.29 25.30 -37.14
C ASP A 789 -25.85 25.03 -35.73
N ALA A 790 -25.03 25.18 -34.69
CA ALA A 790 -25.44 24.88 -33.32
C ALA A 790 -26.50 25.85 -32.77
N ALA A 791 -26.69 27.03 -33.38
CA ALA A 791 -27.70 27.99 -32.96
C ALA A 791 -29.11 27.58 -33.43
N VAL A 792 -29.21 26.82 -34.52
CA VAL A 792 -30.49 26.40 -35.13
C VAL A 792 -31.40 25.66 -34.14
N ILE A 793 -30.87 24.85 -33.22
CA ILE A 793 -31.69 24.13 -32.24
C ILE A 793 -32.36 25.06 -31.22
N TYR A 794 -31.85 26.28 -31.03
CA TYR A 794 -32.46 27.29 -30.16
C TYR A 794 -33.44 28.19 -30.93
N GLU A 795 -33.29 28.32 -32.24
CA GLU A 795 -34.14 29.10 -33.13
C GLU A 795 -35.35 28.32 -33.66
N ALA A 796 -35.19 27.01 -33.84
CA ALA A 796 -36.22 26.08 -34.30
C ALA A 796 -36.25 24.86 -33.37
N GLN A 797 -37.10 24.93 -32.35
CA GLN A 797 -37.12 23.97 -31.24
C GLN A 797 -38.07 22.80 -31.51
N THR A 798 -38.99 22.95 -32.46
CA THR A 798 -39.97 21.91 -32.83
C THR A 798 -39.62 21.27 -34.18
N PRO A 799 -40.05 20.02 -34.44
CA PRO A 799 -39.87 19.40 -35.76
C PRO A 799 -40.44 20.24 -36.92
N ALA A 800 -41.57 20.93 -36.72
CA ALA A 800 -42.18 21.79 -37.72
C ALA A 800 -41.30 23.01 -38.05
N GLU A 801 -40.82 23.73 -37.05
CA GLU A 801 -39.94 24.90 -37.23
C GLU A 801 -38.62 24.48 -37.90
N PHE A 802 -38.10 23.32 -37.49
CA PHE A 802 -36.84 22.78 -38.00
C PHE A 802 -36.97 22.35 -39.47
N ALA A 803 -38.08 21.70 -39.82
CA ALA A 803 -38.42 21.36 -41.20
C ALA A 803 -38.65 22.59 -42.08
N GLU A 804 -39.34 23.61 -41.56
CA GLU A 804 -39.58 24.87 -42.30
C GLU A 804 -38.27 25.62 -42.59
N LEU A 805 -37.32 25.59 -41.65
CA LEU A 805 -35.99 26.16 -41.82
C LEU A 805 -35.19 25.42 -42.91
N ILE A 806 -35.27 24.09 -42.94
CA ILE A 806 -34.66 23.27 -44.00
C ILE A 806 -35.32 23.55 -45.35
N ASP A 807 -36.65 23.58 -45.44
CA ASP A 807 -37.38 23.86 -46.68
C ASP A 807 -37.03 25.25 -47.24
N LYS A 808 -36.95 26.28 -46.39
CA LYS A 808 -36.55 27.64 -46.80
C LYS A 808 -35.13 27.72 -47.35
N GLN A 809 -34.24 26.85 -46.89
CA GLN A 809 -32.83 26.84 -47.31
C GLN A 809 -32.57 25.92 -48.50
N THR A 810 -33.48 24.98 -48.79
CA THR A 810 -33.35 23.98 -49.85
C THR A 810 -34.28 24.20 -51.05
N ALA A 811 -35.26 25.11 -50.94
CA ALA A 811 -36.10 25.52 -52.07
C ALA A 811 -35.27 26.20 -53.18
N PRO A 812 -35.49 25.86 -54.47
CA PRO A 812 -34.89 26.61 -55.57
C PRO A 812 -35.44 28.05 -55.58
N ALA A 813 -34.54 29.03 -55.72
CA ALA A 813 -34.95 30.44 -55.87
C ALA A 813 -35.92 30.60 -57.06
N PRO A 814 -36.96 31.46 -56.95
CA PRO A 814 -37.99 31.61 -57.97
C PRO A 814 -37.48 32.09 -59.32
#